data_AF-A0AAV6MJP9-F1
#
_entry.id   AF-A0AAV6MJP9-F1
#
_cell.length_a   1.000
_cell.length_b   1.000
_cell.length_c   1.000
_cell.angle_alpha   90.00
_cell.angle_beta   90.00
_cell.angle_gamma   90.00
#
_symmetry.space_group_name_H-M   'P 1'
#
loop_
_entity.id
_entity.type
_entity.pdbx_description
1 polymer ?
#
loop_
_entity_poly.entity_id
_entity_poly.type
_entity_poly.pdbx_seq_one_letter_code
_entity_poly.pdbx_strand_id
1 'polypeptide(L)'
;MDLISELPDPILQHILSFLPIKQIVQTIILSKRWSHLWLTFPSLEFDTNFFRLKLDLSKTEQSAEKKRLQLIDFVEQTLRQLKSLRKFKLRVDFPWPSSATVVDRWVGYVLENGVRELEIVVTVENGKRYNLPQSVLASQSLTVLTVGVCKLCPPLDGFRLLGMKRVTLLGVFVEDEIVKRLVSNCRFVEHIELDSCLGLRSVWLCDTHELMTMKVHNNSGLCELGIKAMNLEAFEFSGQYQPCCIDISSCKNLKTLILTMVAITDDWFHDCIIEFPMLEMLALSYCHMLESLRISSSHLKKFILCGCESVTRLDIDAPCLLEFEYSRDLISFSLNTPALLRADTVVIPEEVRETFASPLYGVKHLKLEIIKPLFSPSIQDLVRALLWIAPQPETISIESGFGKKILKISFLPFFRSSPSSPSSPSSPTTEFQPQESILKVTVAIAIVQPLNKALSIGLISLWHMMRRLKPGVEGPSDIDSWISPSNLLHSMSDQELLWRASLVPQGKEYPFNRVRKIAFMFLTKGPLPMAPLWERFFKGHEGLYSIYIHATPSYIADFLPSSVFYRRQIPSQVTEWGEMNMCDAERRLLANALLDISNEWFILLSEACVPLHSFTTVYDYLARSRHSFVHSFDDPGPYGRGRYNKNMAPKINLTNWRKGYQWFEVTRELAVKIVKDKTYYSLFKKYCKPTCYVDEHYFQTMLSMESPNLLANRSLTFVDWSRGGAHPATFGKYDITEQFIKNLFENKRCVNNGQPSFCFLFARKFAPSALDRLLDVAHNVMGF
;
A
#
# COMPACT_ATOMS: atom_id res chain seq x y z
N MET A 1 -32.93 -15.38 -44.35
CA MET A 1 -33.03 -16.68 -43.65
C MET A 1 -32.12 -16.62 -42.44
N ASP A 2 -32.66 -16.91 -41.25
CA ASP A 2 -31.86 -16.99 -40.02
C ASP A 2 -31.22 -18.38 -39.96
N LEU A 3 -30.01 -18.50 -40.55
CA LEU A 3 -29.24 -19.74 -40.61
C LEU A 3 -28.83 -20.25 -39.22
N ILE A 4 -28.85 -19.41 -38.20
CA ILE A 4 -28.50 -19.79 -36.83
C ILE A 4 -29.68 -20.54 -36.20
N SER A 5 -30.93 -20.12 -36.45
CA SER A 5 -32.13 -20.82 -35.97
C SER A 5 -32.36 -22.21 -36.58
N GLU A 6 -31.60 -22.60 -37.60
CA GLU A 6 -31.61 -23.94 -38.19
C GLU A 6 -30.66 -24.94 -37.50
N LEU A 7 -29.82 -24.48 -36.57
CA LEU A 7 -28.91 -25.35 -35.82
C LEU A 7 -29.70 -26.27 -34.84
N PRO A 8 -29.21 -27.50 -34.58
CA PRO A 8 -29.76 -28.38 -33.56
C PRO A 8 -29.73 -27.76 -32.15
N ASP A 9 -30.75 -28.06 -31.35
CA ASP A 9 -30.92 -27.54 -29.99
C ASP A 9 -29.67 -27.68 -29.09
N PRO A 10 -28.90 -28.79 -29.12
CA PRO A 10 -27.65 -28.90 -28.33
C PRO A 10 -26.58 -27.87 -28.73
N ILE A 11 -26.49 -27.53 -30.02
CA ILE A 11 -25.53 -26.53 -30.51
C ILE A 11 -25.99 -25.13 -30.09
N LEU A 12 -27.29 -24.86 -30.18
CA LEU A 12 -27.86 -23.60 -29.71
C LEU A 12 -27.67 -23.41 -28.20
N GLN A 13 -27.89 -24.45 -27.39
CA GLN A 13 -27.62 -24.44 -25.95
C GLN A 13 -26.13 -24.22 -25.65
N HIS A 14 -25.23 -24.82 -26.45
CA HIS A 14 -23.80 -24.60 -26.32
C HIS A 14 -23.41 -23.14 -26.64
N ILE A 15 -23.95 -22.56 -27.72
CA ILE A 15 -23.74 -21.14 -28.06
C ILE A 15 -24.26 -20.23 -26.93
N LEU A 16 -25.48 -20.48 -26.44
CA LEU A 16 -26.07 -19.75 -25.32
C LEU A 16 -25.20 -19.85 -24.05
N SER A 17 -24.46 -20.96 -23.85
CA SER A 17 -23.60 -21.16 -22.67
C SER A 17 -22.42 -20.18 -22.60
N PHE A 18 -22.07 -19.55 -23.72
CA PHE A 18 -21.02 -18.53 -23.78
C PHE A 18 -21.55 -17.09 -23.67
N LEU A 19 -22.87 -16.88 -23.65
CA LEU A 19 -23.46 -15.55 -23.64
C LEU A 19 -23.90 -15.13 -22.22
N PRO A 20 -23.66 -13.87 -21.82
CA PRO A 20 -24.24 -13.32 -20.58
C PRO A 20 -25.77 -13.29 -20.64
N ILE A 21 -26.45 -13.49 -19.50
CA ILE A 21 -27.92 -13.53 -19.38
C ILE A 21 -28.63 -12.37 -20.09
N LYS A 22 -28.03 -11.17 -20.08
CA LYS A 22 -28.56 -9.98 -20.74
C LYS A 22 -28.68 -10.17 -22.25
N GLN A 23 -27.65 -10.74 -22.87
CA GLN A 23 -27.64 -11.01 -24.30
C GLN A 23 -28.61 -12.14 -24.63
N ILE A 24 -28.72 -13.15 -23.76
CA ILE A 24 -29.66 -14.23 -23.96
C ILE A 24 -31.12 -13.73 -23.91
N VAL A 25 -31.47 -12.92 -22.90
CA VAL A 25 -32.81 -12.30 -22.81
C VAL A 25 -33.11 -11.39 -24.03
N GLN A 26 -32.11 -10.72 -24.59
CA GLN A 26 -32.28 -9.95 -25.84
C GLN A 26 -32.52 -10.87 -27.05
N THR A 27 -31.86 -12.03 -27.12
CA THR A 27 -32.06 -12.99 -28.22
C THR A 27 -33.42 -13.69 -28.19
N ILE A 28 -34.08 -13.77 -27.03
CA ILE A 28 -35.46 -14.31 -26.91
C ILE A 28 -36.47 -13.51 -27.74
N ILE A 29 -36.21 -12.21 -27.96
CA ILE A 29 -37.06 -11.34 -28.79
C ILE A 29 -36.95 -11.71 -30.27
N LEU A 30 -35.82 -12.31 -30.69
CA LEU A 30 -35.51 -12.57 -32.09
C LEU A 30 -36.21 -13.81 -32.65
N SER A 31 -36.58 -14.80 -31.81
CA SER A 31 -37.33 -15.98 -32.26
C SER A 31 -37.98 -16.78 -31.12
N LYS A 32 -39.19 -17.29 -31.37
CA LYS A 32 -39.96 -18.16 -30.45
C LYS A 32 -39.22 -19.46 -30.11
N ARG A 33 -38.31 -19.93 -30.95
CA ARG A 33 -37.50 -21.13 -30.65
C ARG A 33 -36.49 -20.83 -29.53
N TRP A 34 -35.87 -19.65 -29.57
CA TRP A 34 -34.91 -19.20 -28.55
C TRP A 34 -35.60 -18.96 -27.20
N SER A 35 -36.87 -18.54 -27.18
CA SER A 35 -37.64 -18.41 -25.93
C SER A 35 -37.85 -19.75 -25.21
N HIS A 36 -38.03 -20.84 -25.95
CA HIS A 36 -38.15 -22.18 -25.37
C HIS A 36 -36.80 -22.77 -24.97
N LEU A 37 -35.75 -22.54 -25.77
CA LEU A 37 -34.39 -23.03 -25.47
C LEU A 37 -33.76 -22.37 -24.25
N TRP A 38 -34.03 -21.08 -24.02
CA TRP A 38 -33.58 -20.37 -22.82
C TRP A 38 -34.03 -21.03 -21.51
N LEU A 39 -35.23 -21.61 -21.46
CA LEU A 39 -35.75 -22.28 -20.25
C LEU A 39 -35.07 -23.62 -19.95
N THR A 40 -34.26 -24.12 -20.88
CA THR A 40 -33.41 -25.31 -20.69
C THR A 40 -31.98 -24.94 -20.31
N PHE A 41 -31.70 -23.65 -20.13
CA PHE A 41 -30.36 -23.16 -19.87
C PHE A 41 -29.86 -23.57 -18.48
N PRO A 42 -28.68 -24.23 -18.38
CA PRO A 42 -28.25 -24.83 -17.13
C PRO A 42 -27.64 -23.84 -16.13
N SER A 43 -27.46 -22.57 -16.48
CA SER A 43 -26.72 -21.60 -15.65
C SER A 43 -27.41 -20.24 -15.59
N LEU A 44 -27.74 -19.72 -14.42
CA LEU A 44 -28.23 -18.34 -14.29
C LEU A 44 -27.27 -17.48 -13.48
N GLU A 45 -27.02 -16.27 -13.95
CA GLU A 45 -26.16 -15.30 -13.28
C GLU A 45 -26.83 -13.94 -13.23
N PHE A 46 -26.99 -13.40 -12.02
CA PHE A 46 -27.57 -12.10 -11.75
C PHE A 46 -26.58 -11.24 -10.95
N ASP A 47 -26.16 -10.11 -11.52
CA ASP A 47 -25.20 -9.18 -10.92
C ASP A 47 -25.77 -7.76 -10.72
N THR A 48 -25.09 -6.92 -9.95
CA THR A 48 -25.52 -5.52 -9.72
C THR A 48 -25.77 -4.74 -11.02
N ASN A 49 -25.06 -5.03 -12.11
CA ASN A 49 -25.27 -4.35 -13.39
C ASN A 49 -26.61 -4.75 -14.03
N PHE A 50 -26.99 -6.02 -13.97
CA PHE A 50 -28.29 -6.51 -14.41
C PHE A 50 -29.44 -5.77 -13.72
N PHE A 51 -29.32 -5.54 -12.40
CA PHE A 51 -30.32 -4.79 -11.64
C PHE A 51 -30.29 -3.29 -11.92
N ARG A 52 -29.10 -2.66 -12.00
CA ARG A 52 -28.95 -1.23 -12.32
C ARG A 52 -29.56 -0.87 -13.68
N LEU A 53 -29.29 -1.66 -14.71
CA LEU A 53 -29.80 -1.43 -16.07
C LEU A 53 -31.34 -1.44 -16.16
N LYS A 54 -32.03 -2.13 -15.25
CA LYS A 54 -33.50 -2.19 -15.20
C LYS A 54 -34.11 -1.21 -14.19
N LEU A 55 -33.34 -0.77 -13.19
CA LEU A 55 -33.79 0.14 -12.14
C LEU A 55 -33.50 1.62 -12.43
N ASP A 56 -32.62 1.94 -13.38
CA ASP A 56 -32.36 3.32 -13.78
C ASP A 56 -33.55 3.95 -14.54
N LEU A 57 -33.72 5.27 -14.37
CA LEU A 57 -34.82 6.13 -14.85
C LEU A 57 -36.09 6.16 -13.98
N SER A 58 -36.05 6.75 -12.78
CA SER A 58 -37.27 7.36 -12.23
C SER A 58 -36.98 8.58 -11.37
N LYS A 59 -37.74 9.66 -11.59
CA LYS A 59 -37.66 10.92 -10.84
C LYS A 59 -38.40 10.89 -9.48
N THR A 60 -39.11 9.80 -9.15
CA THR A 60 -39.96 9.67 -7.96
C THR A 60 -39.87 8.27 -7.32
N GLU A 61 -40.03 8.18 -6.00
CA GLU A 61 -39.94 6.93 -5.22
C GLU A 61 -40.96 5.86 -5.64
N GLN A 62 -42.21 6.25 -5.92
CA GLN A 62 -43.28 5.33 -6.34
C GLN A 62 -42.98 4.61 -7.67
N SER A 63 -42.34 5.31 -8.63
CA SER A 63 -42.00 4.71 -9.92
C SER A 63 -40.84 3.72 -9.80
N ALA A 64 -39.91 3.94 -8.87
CA ALA A 64 -38.82 3.00 -8.58
C ALA A 64 -39.37 1.72 -7.95
N GLU A 65 -40.34 1.83 -7.04
CA GLU A 65 -40.97 0.69 -6.38
C GLU A 65 -41.74 -0.21 -7.37
N LYS A 66 -42.51 0.38 -8.30
CA LYS A 66 -43.21 -0.39 -9.34
C LYS A 66 -42.24 -1.18 -10.23
N LYS A 67 -41.14 -0.57 -10.67
CA LYS A 67 -40.10 -1.25 -11.47
C LYS A 67 -39.42 -2.37 -10.70
N ARG A 68 -39.18 -2.17 -9.41
CA ARG A 68 -38.62 -3.19 -8.50
C ARG A 68 -39.53 -4.41 -8.41
N LEU A 69 -40.83 -4.21 -8.20
CA LEU A 69 -41.81 -5.31 -8.15
C LEU A 69 -41.87 -6.08 -9.48
N GLN A 70 -41.88 -5.39 -10.61
CA GLN A 70 -41.85 -6.03 -11.93
C GLN A 70 -40.59 -6.87 -12.15
N LEU A 71 -39.44 -6.39 -11.66
CA LEU A 71 -38.18 -7.12 -11.74
C LEU A 71 -38.19 -8.37 -10.86
N ILE A 72 -38.71 -8.24 -9.64
CA ILE A 72 -38.84 -9.38 -8.72
C ILE A 72 -39.74 -10.45 -9.33
N ASP A 73 -40.92 -10.05 -9.84
CA ASP A 73 -41.87 -10.94 -10.49
C ASP A 73 -41.25 -11.65 -11.70
N PHE A 74 -40.50 -10.92 -12.54
CA PHE A 74 -39.76 -11.50 -13.65
C PHE A 74 -38.75 -12.59 -13.22
N VAL A 75 -37.95 -12.33 -12.17
CA VAL A 75 -36.98 -13.30 -11.66
C VAL A 75 -37.69 -14.51 -11.05
N GLU A 76 -38.73 -14.30 -10.23
CA GLU A 76 -39.51 -15.39 -9.63
C GLU A 76 -40.17 -16.28 -10.68
N GLN A 77 -40.80 -15.70 -11.70
CA GLN A 77 -41.40 -16.44 -12.81
C GLN A 77 -40.35 -17.25 -13.59
N THR A 78 -39.18 -16.65 -13.83
CA THR A 78 -38.08 -17.34 -14.50
C THR A 78 -37.63 -18.55 -13.69
N LEU A 79 -37.36 -18.38 -12.39
CA LEU A 79 -36.90 -19.47 -11.52
C LEU A 79 -37.92 -20.61 -11.40
N ARG A 80 -39.22 -20.29 -11.39
CA ARG A 80 -40.30 -21.29 -11.32
C ARG A 80 -40.49 -22.09 -12.61
N GLN A 81 -40.14 -21.52 -13.77
CA GLN A 81 -40.33 -22.17 -15.07
C GLN A 81 -39.16 -23.06 -15.49
N LEU A 82 -37.98 -22.87 -14.89
CA LEU A 82 -36.81 -23.71 -15.15
C LEU A 82 -37.07 -25.13 -14.63
N LYS A 83 -36.53 -26.11 -15.34
CA LYS A 83 -36.65 -27.54 -14.97
C LYS A 83 -35.33 -28.26 -14.79
N SER A 84 -34.19 -27.61 -15.03
CA SER A 84 -32.86 -28.22 -14.99
C SER A 84 -31.75 -27.20 -14.73
N LEU A 85 -31.91 -26.39 -13.68
CA LEU A 85 -30.90 -25.41 -13.29
C LEU A 85 -29.70 -26.11 -12.62
N ARG A 86 -28.54 -26.14 -13.29
CA ARG A 86 -27.31 -26.75 -12.75
C ARG A 86 -26.51 -25.75 -11.91
N LYS A 87 -26.46 -24.48 -12.33
CA LYS A 87 -25.64 -23.43 -11.75
C LYS A 87 -26.44 -22.15 -11.53
N PHE A 88 -26.31 -21.54 -10.36
CA PHE A 88 -26.94 -20.27 -10.02
C PHE A 88 -25.96 -19.34 -9.34
N LYS A 89 -25.88 -18.10 -9.79
CA LYS A 89 -25.06 -17.04 -9.20
C LYS A 89 -25.89 -15.79 -8.95
N LEU A 90 -25.83 -15.28 -7.73
CA LEU A 90 -26.45 -14.04 -7.34
C LEU A 90 -25.42 -13.16 -6.61
N ARG A 91 -25.00 -12.06 -7.26
CA ARG A 91 -24.04 -11.09 -6.71
C ARG A 91 -24.61 -9.68 -6.74
N VAL A 92 -25.34 -9.30 -5.69
CA VAL A 92 -26.15 -8.06 -5.72
C VAL A 92 -26.25 -7.42 -4.35
N ASP A 93 -26.19 -6.09 -4.32
CA ASP A 93 -26.58 -5.29 -3.16
C ASP A 93 -28.04 -4.84 -3.30
N PHE A 94 -28.88 -5.25 -2.35
CA PHE A 94 -30.30 -4.92 -2.31
C PHE A 94 -30.58 -3.85 -1.24
N PRO A 95 -30.63 -2.56 -1.59
CA PRO A 95 -30.77 -1.49 -0.61
C PRO A 95 -32.18 -1.38 -0.01
N TRP A 96 -33.19 -2.08 -0.54
CA TRP A 96 -34.58 -1.90 -0.13
C TRP A 96 -35.01 -2.80 1.04
N PRO A 97 -36.04 -2.39 1.82
CA PRO A 97 -36.62 -3.20 2.90
C PRO A 97 -37.18 -4.52 2.42
N SER A 98 -37.18 -5.55 3.27
CA SER A 98 -37.73 -6.88 2.99
C SER A 98 -37.04 -7.64 1.84
N SER A 99 -35.91 -7.14 1.33
CA SER A 99 -35.11 -7.80 0.29
C SER A 99 -34.65 -9.19 0.70
N ALA A 100 -34.33 -9.40 1.98
CA ALA A 100 -34.01 -10.73 2.51
C ALA A 100 -35.09 -11.78 2.19
N THR A 101 -36.36 -11.45 2.43
CA THR A 101 -37.48 -12.38 2.17
C THR A 101 -37.64 -12.74 0.70
N VAL A 102 -37.26 -11.82 -0.21
CA VAL A 102 -37.29 -12.06 -1.65
C VAL A 102 -36.18 -13.03 -2.03
N VAL A 103 -34.97 -12.80 -1.51
CA VAL A 103 -33.81 -13.68 -1.74
C VAL A 103 -34.09 -15.07 -1.18
N ASP A 104 -34.71 -15.20 0.00
CA ASP A 104 -35.10 -16.48 0.59
C ASP A 104 -35.98 -17.30 -0.36
N ARG A 105 -36.99 -16.67 -0.98
CA ARG A 105 -37.85 -17.34 -1.96
C ARG A 105 -37.08 -17.77 -3.20
N TRP A 106 -36.20 -16.93 -3.72
CA TRP A 106 -35.38 -17.25 -4.89
C TRP A 106 -34.45 -18.44 -4.61
N VAL A 107 -33.79 -18.45 -3.46
CA VAL A 107 -32.96 -19.57 -3.00
C VAL A 107 -33.81 -20.83 -2.88
N GLY A 108 -35.03 -20.73 -2.35
CA GLY A 108 -35.99 -21.85 -2.31
C GLY A 108 -36.22 -22.48 -3.69
N TYR A 109 -36.65 -21.69 -4.68
CA TYR A 109 -36.89 -22.19 -6.04
C TYR A 109 -35.63 -22.80 -6.68
N VAL A 110 -34.46 -22.21 -6.42
CA VAL A 110 -33.17 -22.69 -6.94
C VAL A 110 -32.81 -24.06 -6.34
N LEU A 111 -33.03 -24.26 -5.04
CA LEU A 111 -32.79 -25.54 -4.37
C LEU A 111 -33.80 -26.60 -4.80
N GLU A 112 -35.08 -26.26 -4.97
CA GLU A 112 -36.12 -27.17 -5.49
C GLU A 112 -35.79 -27.70 -6.89
N ASN A 113 -35.06 -26.92 -7.69
CA ASN A 113 -34.56 -27.32 -9.01
C ASN A 113 -33.36 -28.29 -8.97
N GLY A 114 -32.85 -28.65 -7.79
CA GLY A 114 -31.73 -29.56 -7.65
C GLY A 114 -30.40 -28.98 -8.13
N VAL A 115 -30.17 -27.67 -7.93
CA VAL A 115 -28.94 -26.99 -8.33
C VAL A 115 -27.70 -27.68 -7.76
N ARG A 116 -26.61 -27.71 -8.55
CA ARG A 116 -25.34 -28.33 -8.17
C ARG A 116 -24.26 -27.31 -7.81
N GLU A 117 -24.27 -26.14 -8.43
CA GLU A 117 -23.33 -25.05 -8.19
C GLU A 117 -24.10 -23.80 -7.76
N LEU A 118 -23.93 -23.38 -6.51
CA LEU A 118 -24.64 -22.23 -5.96
C LEU A 118 -23.64 -21.17 -5.48
N GLU A 119 -23.83 -19.95 -5.96
CA GLU A 119 -23.11 -18.77 -5.50
C GLU A 119 -24.06 -17.67 -5.04
N ILE A 120 -23.92 -17.23 -3.79
CA ILE A 120 -24.72 -16.18 -3.18
C ILE A 120 -23.78 -15.18 -2.51
N VAL A 121 -23.67 -13.99 -3.09
CA VAL A 121 -22.93 -12.84 -2.55
C VAL A 121 -23.87 -11.65 -2.46
N VAL A 122 -24.55 -11.51 -1.32
CA VAL A 122 -25.70 -10.60 -1.20
C VAL A 122 -25.64 -9.79 0.09
N THR A 123 -25.90 -8.49 -0.05
CA THR A 123 -26.24 -7.58 1.05
C THR A 123 -27.67 -7.11 0.92
N VAL A 124 -28.33 -6.87 2.06
CA VAL A 124 -29.75 -6.51 2.15
C VAL A 124 -29.95 -5.28 3.02
N GLU A 125 -31.06 -4.56 2.84
CA GLU A 125 -31.53 -3.50 3.75
C GLU A 125 -30.44 -2.45 4.10
N ASN A 126 -29.86 -1.83 3.07
CA ASN A 126 -28.75 -0.86 3.19
C ASN A 126 -27.46 -1.46 3.76
N GLY A 127 -27.00 -2.56 3.16
CA GLY A 127 -25.67 -3.12 3.45
C GLY A 127 -25.59 -4.09 4.64
N LYS A 128 -26.72 -4.51 5.20
CA LYS A 128 -26.74 -5.59 6.20
C LYS A 128 -26.35 -6.92 5.57
N ARG A 129 -25.66 -7.77 6.35
CA ARG A 129 -25.34 -9.15 5.94
C ARG A 129 -26.62 -9.96 5.81
N TYR A 130 -26.79 -10.63 4.68
CA TYR A 130 -27.90 -11.54 4.45
C TYR A 130 -27.74 -12.80 5.31
N ASN A 131 -28.79 -13.22 6.02
CA ASN A 131 -28.79 -14.48 6.75
C ASN A 131 -29.08 -15.62 5.76
N LEU A 132 -28.08 -16.45 5.49
CA LEU A 132 -28.24 -17.54 4.53
C LEU A 132 -29.23 -18.59 5.08
N PRO A 133 -30.24 -19.00 4.30
CA PRO A 133 -31.21 -20.01 4.74
C PRO A 133 -30.55 -21.34 5.08
N GLN A 134 -30.98 -21.96 6.18
CA GLN A 134 -30.46 -23.27 6.63
C GLN A 134 -30.68 -24.37 5.58
N SER A 135 -31.70 -24.24 4.71
CA SER A 135 -31.98 -25.16 3.61
C SER A 135 -30.80 -25.30 2.64
N VAL A 136 -29.95 -24.28 2.50
CA VAL A 136 -28.74 -24.35 1.66
C VAL A 136 -27.76 -25.38 2.24
N LEU A 137 -27.54 -25.35 3.56
CA LEU A 137 -26.66 -26.29 4.27
C LEU A 137 -27.29 -27.67 4.48
N ALA A 138 -28.57 -27.83 4.16
CA ALA A 138 -29.30 -29.09 4.19
C ALA A 138 -29.51 -29.70 2.79
N SER A 139 -29.00 -29.08 1.72
CA SER A 139 -29.20 -29.55 0.35
C SER A 139 -28.36 -30.78 0.02
N GLN A 140 -28.97 -31.78 -0.61
CA GLN A 140 -28.32 -33.00 -1.07
C GLN A 140 -27.79 -32.90 -2.51
N SER A 141 -28.24 -31.91 -3.29
CA SER A 141 -27.85 -31.76 -4.70
C SER A 141 -26.58 -30.94 -4.90
N LEU A 142 -26.19 -30.12 -3.90
CA LEU A 142 -25.07 -29.20 -4.01
C LEU A 142 -23.72 -29.93 -4.02
N THR A 143 -22.88 -29.50 -4.96
CA THR A 143 -21.50 -29.95 -5.16
C THR A 143 -20.48 -28.82 -5.01
N VAL A 144 -20.88 -27.58 -5.33
CA VAL A 144 -20.07 -26.37 -5.18
C VAL A 144 -20.90 -25.30 -4.51
N LEU A 145 -20.38 -24.71 -3.44
CA LEU A 145 -21.01 -23.63 -2.71
C LEU A 145 -20.05 -22.46 -2.52
N THR A 146 -20.43 -21.29 -3.01
CA THR A 146 -19.75 -20.02 -2.74
C THR A 146 -20.71 -19.09 -2.02
N VAL A 147 -20.32 -18.64 -0.83
CA VAL A 147 -21.12 -17.69 -0.04
C VAL A 147 -20.27 -16.47 0.27
N GLY A 148 -20.81 -15.28 0.06
CA GLY A 148 -20.10 -14.04 0.33
C GLY A 148 -20.92 -12.96 1.03
N VAL A 149 -20.29 -12.25 1.97
CA VAL A 149 -20.89 -11.11 2.70
C VAL A 149 -22.19 -11.49 3.45
N CYS A 150 -22.38 -12.77 3.72
CA CYS A 150 -23.56 -13.32 4.42
C CYS A 150 -23.23 -13.71 5.86
N LYS A 151 -24.27 -14.02 6.64
CA LYS A 151 -24.19 -14.73 7.92
C LYS A 151 -24.63 -16.17 7.72
N LEU A 152 -23.78 -17.12 8.10
CA LEU A 152 -24.13 -18.54 8.12
C LEU A 152 -24.77 -18.89 9.47
N CYS A 153 -25.93 -19.54 9.43
CA CYS A 153 -26.63 -20.05 10.60
C CYS A 153 -26.61 -21.59 10.58
N PRO A 154 -26.38 -22.26 11.72
CA PRO A 154 -26.37 -23.71 11.78
C PRO A 154 -27.77 -24.29 11.50
N PRO A 155 -27.89 -25.40 10.73
CA PRO A 155 -29.16 -26.07 10.51
C PRO A 155 -29.63 -26.81 11.78
N LEU A 156 -30.93 -26.73 12.09
CA LEU A 156 -31.54 -27.42 13.23
C LEU A 156 -31.47 -28.96 13.11
N ASP A 157 -31.67 -29.50 11.89
CA ASP A 157 -31.72 -30.95 11.61
C ASP A 157 -30.39 -31.57 11.16
N GLY A 158 -29.28 -30.84 11.38
CA GLY A 158 -27.93 -31.26 10.97
C GLY A 158 -27.59 -31.00 9.50
N PHE A 159 -26.30 -31.14 9.17
CA PHE A 159 -25.78 -30.90 7.82
C PHE A 159 -26.06 -32.12 6.93
N ARG A 160 -26.55 -31.89 5.69
CA ARG A 160 -26.89 -32.97 4.73
C ARG A 160 -26.21 -32.81 3.36
N LEU A 161 -25.05 -32.16 3.36
CA LEU A 161 -24.24 -31.83 2.18
C LEU A 161 -23.46 -33.04 1.64
N LEU A 162 -24.17 -34.11 1.28
CA LEU A 162 -23.60 -35.43 0.99
C LEU A 162 -22.77 -35.50 -0.30
N GLY A 163 -22.93 -34.56 -1.23
CA GLY A 163 -22.20 -34.50 -2.51
C GLY A 163 -21.24 -33.32 -2.64
N MET A 164 -20.99 -32.60 -1.56
CA MET A 164 -20.20 -31.37 -1.58
C MET A 164 -18.74 -31.66 -1.89
N LYS A 165 -18.17 -30.94 -2.86
CA LYS A 165 -16.77 -31.03 -3.29
C LYS A 165 -15.99 -29.74 -3.02
N ARG A 166 -16.64 -28.58 -3.13
CA ARG A 166 -16.00 -27.28 -2.97
C ARG A 166 -16.83 -26.32 -2.14
N VAL A 167 -16.21 -25.73 -1.14
CA VAL A 167 -16.82 -24.69 -0.30
C VAL A 167 -15.91 -23.47 -0.25
N THR A 168 -16.46 -22.31 -0.60
CA THR A 168 -15.77 -21.02 -0.58
C THR A 168 -16.59 -20.01 0.23
N LEU A 169 -16.04 -19.49 1.32
CA LEU A 169 -16.66 -18.49 2.18
C LEU A 169 -15.85 -17.18 2.08
N LEU A 170 -16.51 -16.08 1.67
CA LEU A 170 -15.87 -14.79 1.36
C LEU A 170 -16.49 -13.65 2.19
N GLY A 171 -15.80 -13.11 3.19
CA GLY A 171 -16.36 -12.01 3.98
C GLY A 171 -17.57 -12.42 4.85
N VAL A 172 -17.70 -13.71 5.13
CA VAL A 172 -18.85 -14.33 5.79
C VAL A 172 -18.70 -14.25 7.31
N PHE A 173 -19.80 -13.97 8.03
CA PHE A 173 -19.84 -14.19 9.48
C PHE A 173 -20.19 -15.65 9.78
N VAL A 174 -19.28 -16.39 10.40
CA VAL A 174 -19.40 -17.82 10.70
C VAL A 174 -18.64 -18.16 11.98
N GLU A 175 -19.21 -19.05 12.78
CA GLU A 175 -18.60 -19.54 14.02
C GLU A 175 -17.77 -20.81 13.78
N ASP A 176 -16.76 -21.04 14.61
CA ASP A 176 -15.82 -22.18 14.50
C ASP A 176 -16.54 -23.54 14.35
N GLU A 177 -17.58 -23.77 15.16
CA GLU A 177 -18.35 -25.02 15.17
C GLU A 177 -19.09 -25.28 13.85
N ILE A 178 -19.51 -24.22 13.14
CA ILE A 178 -20.20 -24.35 11.85
C ILE A 178 -19.21 -24.85 10.79
N VAL A 179 -17.99 -24.30 10.75
CA VAL A 179 -16.94 -24.74 9.81
C VAL A 179 -16.55 -26.18 10.11
N LYS A 180 -16.33 -26.52 11.38
CA LYS A 180 -16.00 -27.88 11.80
C LYS A 180 -17.07 -28.90 11.39
N ARG A 181 -18.35 -28.57 11.59
CA ARG A 181 -19.48 -29.43 11.20
C ARG A 181 -19.64 -29.54 9.69
N LEU A 182 -19.45 -28.44 8.97
CA LEU A 182 -19.50 -28.43 7.51
C LEU A 182 -18.47 -29.41 6.97
N VAL A 183 -17.25 -29.40 7.51
CA VAL A 183 -16.18 -30.27 7.04
C VAL A 183 -16.37 -31.72 7.46
N SER A 184 -16.66 -32.00 8.73
CA SER A 184 -16.84 -33.38 9.24
C SER A 184 -18.05 -34.12 8.62
N ASN A 185 -19.08 -33.40 8.18
CA ASN A 185 -20.25 -34.01 7.53
C ASN A 185 -20.12 -34.11 6.00
N CYS A 186 -19.13 -33.45 5.38
CA CYS A 186 -18.92 -33.49 3.94
C CYS A 186 -17.76 -34.41 3.56
N ARG A 187 -18.04 -35.70 3.40
CA ARG A 187 -17.01 -36.72 3.16
C ARG A 187 -16.24 -36.60 1.84
N PHE A 188 -16.74 -35.81 0.89
CA PHE A 188 -16.14 -35.66 -0.46
C PHE A 188 -15.59 -34.26 -0.73
N VAL A 189 -15.41 -33.43 0.30
CA VAL A 189 -14.89 -32.08 0.10
C VAL A 189 -13.41 -32.13 -0.27
N GLU A 190 -13.13 -31.71 -1.49
CA GLU A 190 -11.80 -31.66 -2.11
C GLU A 190 -11.17 -30.27 -1.91
N HIS A 191 -11.97 -29.21 -1.84
CA HIS A 191 -11.49 -27.83 -1.77
C HIS A 191 -12.25 -26.99 -0.74
N ILE A 192 -11.52 -26.33 0.15
CA ILE A 192 -12.07 -25.37 1.11
C ILE A 192 -11.31 -24.05 0.98
N GLU A 193 -12.07 -22.96 0.93
CA GLU A 193 -11.53 -21.60 0.95
C GLU A 193 -12.28 -20.75 1.98
N LEU A 194 -11.53 -20.20 2.93
CA LEU A 194 -11.98 -19.26 3.95
C LEU A 194 -11.26 -17.93 3.71
N ASP A 195 -11.92 -16.96 3.10
CA ASP A 195 -11.37 -15.62 2.89
C ASP A 195 -12.16 -14.57 3.67
N SER A 196 -11.47 -13.79 4.50
CA SER A 196 -12.05 -12.64 5.20
C SER A 196 -13.27 -12.99 6.07
N CYS A 197 -13.35 -14.24 6.54
CA CYS A 197 -14.43 -14.71 7.42
C CYS A 197 -14.28 -14.10 8.81
N LEU A 198 -15.41 -13.69 9.39
CA LEU A 198 -15.51 -13.07 10.70
C LEU A 198 -16.12 -14.06 11.68
N GLY A 199 -15.69 -14.00 12.94
CA GLY A 199 -16.20 -14.88 14.01
C GLY A 199 -15.39 -16.15 14.22
N LEU A 200 -14.39 -16.42 13.37
CA LEU A 200 -13.47 -17.54 13.53
C LEU A 200 -12.35 -17.21 14.54
N ARG A 201 -12.07 -18.13 15.47
CA ARG A 201 -10.98 -18.02 16.45
C ARG A 201 -10.07 -19.24 16.46
N SER A 202 -10.65 -20.45 16.51
CA SER A 202 -9.89 -21.70 16.53
C SER A 202 -10.56 -22.71 15.61
N VAL A 203 -9.91 -23.03 14.49
CA VAL A 203 -10.44 -23.95 13.47
C VAL A 203 -9.60 -25.21 13.43
N TRP A 204 -10.19 -26.33 13.82
CA TRP A 204 -9.57 -27.65 13.78
C TRP A 204 -10.34 -28.59 12.86
N LEU A 205 -9.72 -28.95 11.74
CA LEU A 205 -10.26 -29.87 10.74
C LEU A 205 -9.62 -31.24 10.89
N CYS A 206 -10.42 -32.22 11.29
CA CYS A 206 -10.01 -33.62 11.46
C CYS A 206 -10.86 -34.51 10.53
N ASP A 207 -10.35 -35.70 10.23
CA ASP A 207 -11.06 -36.74 9.46
C ASP A 207 -11.43 -36.33 8.02
N THR A 208 -10.62 -35.45 7.41
CA THR A 208 -10.84 -34.95 6.04
C THR A 208 -10.00 -35.71 5.02
N HIS A 209 -10.43 -36.92 4.68
CA HIS A 209 -9.65 -37.80 3.80
C HIS A 209 -9.62 -37.36 2.34
N GLU A 210 -10.65 -36.68 1.84
CA GLU A 210 -10.72 -36.25 0.42
C GLU A 210 -10.20 -34.82 0.20
N LEU A 211 -9.81 -34.11 1.27
CA LEU A 211 -9.41 -32.71 1.17
C LEU A 211 -8.04 -32.59 0.47
N MET A 212 -8.05 -32.01 -0.73
CA MET A 212 -6.88 -31.81 -1.58
C MET A 212 -6.33 -30.39 -1.49
N THR A 213 -7.18 -29.40 -1.26
CA THR A 213 -6.78 -27.98 -1.19
C THR A 213 -7.46 -27.25 -0.05
N MET A 214 -6.67 -26.53 0.74
CA MET A 214 -7.15 -25.63 1.78
C MET A 214 -6.53 -24.25 1.59
N LYS A 215 -7.39 -23.23 1.54
CA LYS A 215 -7.02 -21.83 1.39
C LYS A 215 -7.60 -21.02 2.54
N VAL A 216 -6.74 -20.31 3.28
CA VAL A 216 -7.14 -19.49 4.43
C VAL A 216 -6.53 -18.11 4.30
N HIS A 217 -7.35 -17.12 3.96
CA HIS A 217 -6.89 -15.78 3.66
C HIS A 217 -7.60 -14.75 4.53
N ASN A 218 -6.86 -13.78 5.08
CA ASN A 218 -7.43 -12.54 5.62
C ASN A 218 -8.48 -12.69 6.75
N ASN A 219 -8.50 -13.83 7.46
CA ASN A 219 -9.45 -14.09 8.55
C ASN A 219 -8.98 -13.39 9.83
N SER A 220 -9.44 -12.16 10.04
CA SER A 220 -9.07 -11.36 11.21
C SER A 220 -9.65 -11.98 12.50
N GLY A 221 -8.76 -12.29 13.45
CA GLY A 221 -9.12 -12.91 14.73
C GLY A 221 -8.91 -14.42 14.82
N LEU A 222 -8.51 -15.08 13.73
CA LEU A 222 -8.13 -16.51 13.76
C LEU A 222 -6.78 -16.67 14.49
N CYS A 223 -6.80 -17.26 15.67
CA CYS A 223 -5.64 -17.49 16.52
C CYS A 223 -5.02 -18.88 16.34
N GLU A 224 -5.83 -19.86 15.95
CA GLU A 224 -5.39 -21.26 15.83
C GLU A 224 -6.01 -21.91 14.58
N LEU A 225 -5.18 -22.64 13.83
CA LEU A 225 -5.60 -23.44 12.69
C LEU A 225 -4.89 -24.80 12.73
N GLY A 226 -5.65 -25.87 12.90
CA GLY A 226 -5.15 -27.25 12.82
C GLY A 226 -5.82 -28.02 11.69
N ILE A 227 -5.03 -28.71 10.86
CA ILE A 227 -5.53 -29.52 9.76
C ILE A 227 -4.89 -30.91 9.79
N LYS A 228 -5.72 -31.94 9.90
CA LYS A 228 -5.34 -33.35 9.82
C LYS A 228 -5.94 -33.95 8.55
N ALA A 229 -5.26 -33.74 7.43
CA ALA A 229 -5.68 -34.16 6.10
C ALA A 229 -4.53 -34.86 5.35
N MET A 230 -4.54 -36.19 5.29
CA MET A 230 -3.43 -36.95 4.68
C MET A 230 -3.30 -36.71 3.17
N ASN A 231 -4.40 -36.43 2.47
CA ASN A 231 -4.40 -36.21 1.02
C ASN A 231 -4.28 -34.73 0.62
N LEU A 232 -4.01 -33.84 1.57
CA LEU A 232 -3.86 -32.42 1.28
C LEU A 232 -2.62 -32.20 0.41
N GLU A 233 -2.84 -31.74 -0.82
CA GLU A 233 -1.77 -31.48 -1.79
C GLU A 233 -1.36 -30.01 -1.80
N ALA A 234 -2.28 -29.09 -1.51
CA ALA A 234 -2.03 -27.65 -1.56
C ALA A 234 -2.60 -26.92 -0.34
N PHE A 235 -1.73 -26.16 0.33
CA PHE A 235 -2.10 -25.30 1.45
C PHE A 235 -1.64 -23.86 1.20
N GLU A 236 -2.58 -22.94 1.27
CA GLU A 236 -2.33 -21.49 1.17
C GLU A 236 -2.84 -20.79 2.43
N PHE A 237 -1.96 -20.03 3.09
CA PHE A 237 -2.31 -19.28 4.29
C PHE A 237 -1.82 -17.83 4.20
N SER A 238 -2.71 -16.87 4.48
CA SER A 238 -2.40 -15.44 4.59
C SER A 238 -2.82 -14.86 5.94
N GLY A 239 -1.85 -14.62 6.83
CA GLY A 239 -2.07 -14.28 8.24
C GLY A 239 -2.26 -12.80 8.60
N GLN A 240 -2.14 -11.87 7.65
CA GLN A 240 -2.23 -10.41 7.91
C GLN A 240 -1.31 -9.91 9.05
N TYR A 241 -0.17 -10.56 9.25
CA TYR A 241 0.79 -10.27 10.33
C TYR A 241 0.31 -10.57 11.76
N GLN A 242 -0.85 -11.22 11.92
CA GLN A 242 -1.33 -11.66 13.21
C GLN A 242 -0.67 -12.99 13.60
N PRO A 243 -0.29 -13.18 14.88
CA PRO A 243 0.17 -14.48 15.36
C PRO A 243 -0.97 -15.49 15.30
N CYS A 244 -0.75 -16.59 14.59
CA CYS A 244 -1.69 -17.70 14.46
C CYS A 244 -0.91 -19.02 14.56
N CYS A 245 -1.32 -19.90 15.47
CA CYS A 245 -0.72 -21.22 15.62
C CYS A 245 -1.23 -22.13 14.51
N ILE A 246 -0.36 -22.49 13.57
CA ILE A 246 -0.69 -23.36 12.44
C ILE A 246 -0.11 -24.76 12.70
N ASP A 247 -0.98 -25.75 12.81
CA ASP A 247 -0.63 -27.17 12.86
C ASP A 247 -1.12 -27.88 11.58
N ILE A 248 -0.18 -28.14 10.68
CA ILE A 248 -0.39 -28.92 9.45
C ILE A 248 0.56 -30.13 9.38
N SER A 249 1.14 -30.51 10.51
CA SER A 249 2.17 -31.54 10.63
C SER A 249 1.75 -32.91 10.06
N SER A 250 0.44 -33.18 10.11
CA SER A 250 -0.17 -34.43 9.64
C SER A 250 -0.35 -34.51 8.11
N CYS A 251 -0.11 -33.43 7.37
CA CYS A 251 -0.37 -33.32 5.93
C CYS A 251 0.83 -33.80 5.08
N LYS A 252 1.18 -35.09 5.16
CA LYS A 252 2.43 -35.63 4.59
C LYS A 252 2.52 -35.65 3.05
N ASN A 253 1.39 -35.58 2.34
CA ASN A 253 1.34 -35.53 0.86
C ASN A 253 1.35 -34.10 0.29
N LEU A 254 1.69 -33.09 1.10
CA LEU A 254 1.69 -31.70 0.69
C LEU A 254 2.73 -31.46 -0.42
N LYS A 255 2.26 -30.98 -1.57
CA LYS A 255 3.07 -30.64 -2.74
C LYS A 255 3.30 -29.13 -2.86
N THR A 256 2.32 -28.33 -2.43
CA THR A 256 2.36 -26.87 -2.53
C THR A 256 2.10 -26.23 -1.18
N LEU A 257 3.05 -25.43 -0.71
CA LEU A 257 2.93 -24.63 0.50
C LEU A 257 3.15 -23.15 0.17
N ILE A 258 2.12 -22.33 0.39
CA ILE A 258 2.18 -20.88 0.18
C ILE A 258 1.84 -20.17 1.49
N LEU A 259 2.81 -19.46 2.04
CA LEU A 259 2.66 -18.68 3.26
C LEU A 259 2.90 -17.21 2.95
N THR A 260 1.89 -16.38 3.23
CA THR A 260 1.94 -14.94 2.97
C THR A 260 1.62 -14.13 4.22
N MET A 261 2.46 -13.16 4.60
CA MET A 261 2.19 -12.28 5.75
C MET A 261 1.92 -13.06 7.04
N VAL A 262 2.70 -14.11 7.30
CA VAL A 262 2.55 -15.02 8.45
C VAL A 262 3.69 -14.77 9.45
N ALA A 263 3.35 -14.77 10.73
CA ALA A 263 4.28 -14.65 11.84
C ALA A 263 4.80 -16.05 12.27
N ILE A 264 5.69 -16.64 11.45
CA ILE A 264 6.33 -17.94 11.72
C ILE A 264 7.80 -17.79 12.10
N THR A 265 8.28 -18.61 13.03
CA THR A 265 9.69 -18.65 13.48
C THR A 265 10.54 -19.59 12.62
N ASP A 266 11.86 -19.44 12.70
CA ASP A 266 12.82 -20.33 12.04
C ASP A 266 12.65 -21.80 12.47
N ASP A 267 12.40 -22.03 13.77
CA ASP A 267 12.17 -23.37 14.33
C ASP A 267 10.92 -24.03 13.71
N TRP A 268 9.80 -23.30 13.67
CA TRP A 268 8.57 -23.80 13.05
C TRP A 268 8.79 -24.11 11.57
N PHE A 269 9.52 -23.24 10.85
CA PHE A 269 9.83 -23.47 9.44
C PHE A 269 10.69 -24.71 9.23
N HIS A 270 11.71 -24.92 10.07
CA HIS A 270 12.58 -26.08 9.97
C HIS A 270 11.82 -27.39 10.19
N ASP A 271 11.00 -27.46 11.24
CA ASP A 271 10.16 -28.62 11.54
C ASP A 271 9.19 -28.91 10.39
N CYS A 272 8.55 -27.85 9.87
CA CYS A 272 7.61 -27.90 8.75
C CYS A 272 8.24 -28.49 7.48
N ILE A 273 9.45 -28.06 7.08
CA ILE A 273 10.13 -28.56 5.87
C ILE A 273 10.54 -30.03 6.01
N ILE A 274 11.00 -30.46 7.19
CA ILE A 274 11.34 -31.87 7.46
C ILE A 274 10.09 -32.75 7.34
N GLU A 275 8.95 -32.24 7.78
CA GLU A 275 7.70 -32.98 7.82
C GLU A 275 7.01 -33.16 6.46
N PHE A 276 7.43 -32.45 5.41
CA PHE A 276 6.81 -32.45 4.08
C PHE A 276 7.76 -32.98 2.98
N PRO A 277 7.98 -34.30 2.92
CA PRO A 277 8.97 -34.90 2.02
C PRO A 277 8.62 -34.77 0.54
N MET A 278 7.34 -34.55 0.21
CA MET A 278 6.81 -34.47 -1.17
C MET A 278 6.68 -33.04 -1.70
N LEU A 279 7.17 -32.04 -0.96
CA LEU A 279 6.98 -30.62 -1.29
C LEU A 279 7.68 -30.26 -2.60
N GLU A 280 6.89 -29.90 -3.62
CA GLU A 280 7.37 -29.53 -4.96
C GLU A 280 7.47 -28.01 -5.13
N MET A 281 6.57 -27.26 -4.48
CA MET A 281 6.50 -25.80 -4.54
C MET A 281 6.40 -25.19 -3.15
N LEU A 282 7.37 -24.34 -2.83
CA LEU A 282 7.37 -23.52 -1.62
C LEU A 282 7.35 -22.04 -2.01
N ALA A 283 6.41 -21.28 -1.44
CA ALA A 283 6.38 -19.84 -1.60
C ALA A 283 6.24 -19.15 -0.23
N LEU A 284 7.24 -18.34 0.10
CA LEU A 284 7.29 -17.54 1.31
C LEU A 284 7.25 -16.06 0.92
N SER A 285 6.18 -15.38 1.29
CA SER A 285 5.95 -13.98 0.94
C SER A 285 5.71 -13.14 2.18
N TYR A 286 6.49 -12.08 2.37
CA TYR A 286 6.31 -11.14 3.50
C TYR A 286 6.27 -11.83 4.87
N CYS A 287 7.14 -12.81 5.15
CA CYS A 287 7.24 -13.45 6.47
C CYS A 287 8.43 -12.81 7.24
N HIS A 288 8.15 -11.89 8.19
CA HIS A 288 9.16 -10.99 8.78
C HIS A 288 9.77 -11.51 10.08
N MET A 289 9.31 -12.63 10.60
CA MET A 289 9.93 -13.30 11.75
C MET A 289 11.01 -14.32 11.34
N LEU A 290 11.15 -14.61 10.05
CA LEU A 290 12.16 -15.54 9.54
C LEU A 290 13.49 -14.81 9.38
N GLU A 291 14.57 -15.38 9.94
CA GLU A 291 15.92 -14.81 9.90
C GLU A 291 16.92 -15.71 9.17
N SER A 292 16.86 -17.02 9.39
CA SER A 292 17.77 -18.00 8.80
C SER A 292 17.00 -19.18 8.20
N LEU A 293 17.04 -19.29 6.87
CA LEU A 293 16.36 -20.35 6.14
C LEU A 293 17.36 -21.42 5.69
N ARG A 294 17.14 -22.66 6.14
CA ARG A 294 17.85 -23.84 5.63
C ARG A 294 16.83 -24.78 4.99
N ILE A 295 17.00 -25.04 3.69
CA ILE A 295 16.14 -25.91 2.90
C ILE A 295 16.97 -27.07 2.38
N SER A 296 16.62 -28.28 2.79
CA SER A 296 17.18 -29.51 2.25
C SER A 296 16.04 -30.36 1.70
N SER A 297 15.93 -30.51 0.37
CA SER A 297 14.83 -31.26 -0.26
C SER A 297 15.20 -31.84 -1.61
N SER A 298 14.97 -33.15 -1.78
CA SER A 298 15.18 -33.85 -3.06
C SER A 298 14.01 -33.69 -4.04
N HIS A 299 12.88 -33.10 -3.64
CA HIS A 299 11.67 -33.01 -4.47
C HIS A 299 11.26 -31.59 -4.83
N LEU A 300 11.85 -30.58 -4.18
CA LEU A 300 11.52 -29.18 -4.41
C LEU A 300 11.89 -28.78 -5.83
N LYS A 301 10.90 -28.41 -6.65
CA LYS A 301 11.05 -27.97 -8.04
C LYS A 301 11.00 -26.45 -8.16
N LYS A 302 10.20 -25.79 -7.32
CA LYS A 302 10.02 -24.35 -7.35
C LYS A 302 10.11 -23.74 -5.95
N PHE A 303 10.94 -22.71 -5.83
CA PHE A 303 11.00 -21.91 -4.62
C PHE A 303 10.82 -20.43 -4.94
N ILE A 304 9.89 -19.78 -4.24
CA ILE A 304 9.67 -18.34 -4.31
C ILE A 304 9.93 -17.74 -2.93
N LEU A 305 10.86 -16.79 -2.87
CA LEU A 305 11.11 -16.00 -1.67
C LEU A 305 10.96 -14.52 -2.02
N CYS A 306 9.87 -13.91 -1.55
CA CYS A 306 9.52 -12.53 -1.90
C CYS A 306 9.22 -11.71 -0.63
N GLY A 307 9.79 -10.53 -0.51
CA GLY A 307 9.37 -9.58 0.53
C GLY A 307 9.63 -10.01 1.99
N CYS A 308 10.38 -11.08 2.28
CA CYS A 308 10.75 -11.50 3.65
C CYS A 308 11.95 -10.69 4.16
N GLU A 309 11.71 -9.72 5.02
CA GLU A 309 12.63 -8.62 5.39
C GLU A 309 13.82 -9.01 6.25
N SER A 310 13.59 -9.92 7.18
CA SER A 310 14.55 -10.26 8.23
C SER A 310 15.47 -11.43 7.86
N VAL A 311 15.24 -12.09 6.71
CA VAL A 311 16.03 -13.24 6.28
C VAL A 311 17.43 -12.76 5.89
N THR A 312 18.42 -13.10 6.69
CA THR A 312 19.84 -12.73 6.49
C THR A 312 20.68 -13.90 5.95
N ARG A 313 20.22 -15.14 6.12
CA ARG A 313 20.90 -16.36 5.66
C ARG A 313 19.94 -17.29 4.90
N LEU A 314 20.38 -17.79 3.75
CA LEU A 314 19.65 -18.79 2.96
C LEU A 314 20.59 -19.90 2.45
N ASP A 315 20.44 -21.08 3.02
CA ASP A 315 21.15 -22.30 2.64
C ASP A 315 20.18 -23.25 1.92
N ILE A 316 20.40 -23.51 0.63
CA ILE A 316 19.54 -24.40 -0.18
C ILE A 316 20.35 -25.57 -0.73
N ASP A 317 19.97 -26.76 -0.29
CA ASP A 317 20.39 -28.06 -0.81
C ASP A 317 19.17 -28.77 -1.43
N ALA A 318 18.91 -28.46 -2.70
CA ALA A 318 17.77 -28.99 -3.44
C ALA A 318 18.14 -29.38 -4.88
N PRO A 319 18.63 -30.62 -5.12
CA PRO A 319 19.19 -31.03 -6.41
C PRO A 319 18.17 -31.02 -7.56
N CYS A 320 16.88 -31.13 -7.25
CA CYS A 320 15.78 -31.11 -8.22
C CYS A 320 15.16 -29.73 -8.44
N LEU A 321 15.74 -28.67 -7.87
CA LEU A 321 15.22 -27.30 -8.00
C LEU A 321 15.35 -26.83 -9.45
N LEU A 322 14.23 -26.48 -10.07
CA LEU A 322 14.14 -26.05 -11.47
C LEU A 322 13.98 -24.53 -11.58
N GLU A 323 13.18 -23.92 -10.70
CA GLU A 323 12.89 -22.49 -10.71
C GLU A 323 13.09 -21.90 -9.31
N PHE A 324 13.97 -20.91 -9.23
CA PHE A 324 14.14 -20.11 -8.02
C PHE A 324 13.86 -18.64 -8.34
N GLU A 325 12.85 -18.08 -7.68
CA GLU A 325 12.47 -16.68 -7.80
C GLU A 325 12.77 -15.95 -6.49
N TYR A 326 13.57 -14.89 -6.61
CA TYR A 326 13.99 -14.07 -5.48
C TYR A 326 13.86 -12.59 -5.80
N SER A 327 13.19 -11.84 -4.94
CA SER A 327 12.96 -10.40 -5.10
C SER A 327 13.35 -9.66 -3.81
N ARG A 328 14.63 -9.21 -3.72
CA ARG A 328 15.22 -8.33 -2.68
C ARG A 328 16.73 -8.03 -2.86
N ASP A 329 17.29 -7.22 -1.96
CA ASP A 329 18.73 -7.00 -1.73
C ASP A 329 19.45 -8.21 -1.06
N LEU A 330 20.78 -8.26 -1.16
CA LEU A 330 21.63 -9.44 -0.94
C LEU A 330 21.49 -10.13 0.44
N ILE A 331 21.26 -11.45 0.40
CA ILE A 331 21.36 -12.42 1.51
C ILE A 331 22.69 -13.19 1.35
N SER A 332 23.25 -13.76 2.41
CA SER A 332 24.31 -14.78 2.24
C SER A 332 23.69 -16.07 1.67
N PHE A 333 24.00 -16.41 0.43
CA PHE A 333 23.45 -17.59 -0.26
C PHE A 333 24.47 -18.73 -0.33
N SER A 334 24.04 -19.94 -0.06
CA SER A 334 24.71 -21.19 -0.46
C SER A 334 23.73 -22.00 -1.30
N LEU A 335 24.03 -22.16 -2.60
CA LEU A 335 23.21 -22.90 -3.57
C LEU A 335 23.98 -24.09 -4.10
N ASN A 336 23.62 -25.29 -3.66
CA ASN A 336 24.13 -26.54 -4.22
C ASN A 336 23.09 -27.15 -5.18
N THR A 337 22.63 -26.38 -6.18
CA THR A 337 21.51 -26.77 -7.06
C THR A 337 21.70 -26.33 -8.52
N PRO A 338 21.16 -27.07 -9.52
CA PRO A 338 21.27 -26.72 -10.95
C PRO A 338 20.19 -25.72 -11.43
N ALA A 339 19.50 -25.02 -10.53
CA ALA A 339 18.25 -24.30 -10.80
C ALA A 339 18.37 -23.08 -11.72
N LEU A 340 17.28 -22.74 -12.44
CA LEU A 340 17.13 -21.47 -13.15
C LEU A 340 16.89 -20.33 -12.16
N LEU A 341 17.88 -19.45 -12.00
CA LEU A 341 17.75 -18.24 -11.18
C LEU A 341 17.02 -17.15 -11.97
N ARG A 342 15.90 -16.67 -11.43
CA ARG A 342 15.21 -15.46 -11.91
C ARG A 342 15.36 -14.36 -10.87
N ALA A 343 15.97 -13.26 -11.27
CA ALA A 343 16.27 -12.13 -10.40
C ALA A 343 15.86 -10.82 -11.07
N ASP A 344 15.39 -9.88 -10.26
CA ASP A 344 14.94 -8.55 -10.71
C ASP A 344 16.09 -7.53 -10.83
N THR A 345 17.22 -7.75 -10.12
CA THR A 345 18.38 -6.83 -10.08
C THR A 345 19.70 -7.59 -10.23
N VAL A 346 20.60 -7.15 -11.14
CA VAL A 346 21.86 -7.85 -11.48
C VAL A 346 23.12 -7.01 -11.21
N VAL A 347 23.03 -5.68 -11.14
CA VAL A 347 24.19 -4.82 -10.93
C VAL A 347 24.49 -4.73 -9.43
N ILE A 348 25.58 -5.36 -9.01
CA ILE A 348 26.00 -5.45 -7.60
C ILE A 348 27.00 -4.32 -7.29
N PRO A 349 26.70 -3.42 -6.34
CA PRO A 349 27.60 -2.31 -5.98
C PRO A 349 28.96 -2.80 -5.48
N GLU A 350 30.01 -2.02 -5.71
CA GLU A 350 31.41 -2.36 -5.39
C GLU A 350 31.63 -2.68 -3.90
N GLU A 351 31.03 -1.91 -3.00
CA GLU A 351 31.18 -2.16 -1.54
C GLU A 351 30.65 -3.55 -1.13
N VAL A 352 29.65 -4.08 -1.86
CA VAL A 352 29.12 -5.43 -1.62
C VAL A 352 30.09 -6.48 -2.13
N ARG A 353 30.73 -6.21 -3.27
CA ARG A 353 31.70 -7.11 -3.88
C ARG A 353 32.96 -7.28 -3.02
N GLU A 354 33.28 -6.27 -2.22
CA GLU A 354 34.39 -6.27 -1.27
C GLU A 354 34.04 -6.93 0.09
N THR A 355 32.74 -6.98 0.44
CA THR A 355 32.28 -7.47 1.74
C THR A 355 31.87 -8.95 1.73
N PHE A 356 31.36 -9.45 0.59
CA PHE A 356 30.80 -10.80 0.49
C PHE A 356 31.58 -11.69 -0.47
N ALA A 357 31.62 -13.00 -0.18
CA ALA A 357 32.20 -13.99 -1.07
C ALA A 357 31.33 -14.20 -2.31
N SER A 358 31.96 -14.51 -3.45
CA SER A 358 31.26 -14.80 -4.70
C SER A 358 30.29 -15.98 -4.53
N PRO A 359 29.01 -15.83 -4.92
CA PRO A 359 27.97 -16.83 -4.66
C PRO A 359 28.07 -18.08 -5.55
N LEU A 360 28.68 -18.00 -6.74
CA LEU A 360 28.66 -19.07 -7.75
C LEU A 360 30.07 -19.45 -8.23
N TYR A 361 30.97 -19.84 -7.31
CA TYR A 361 32.38 -20.13 -7.59
C TYR A 361 32.61 -21.27 -8.61
N GLY A 362 31.69 -22.24 -8.70
CA GLY A 362 31.83 -23.43 -9.55
C GLY A 362 31.21 -23.33 -10.97
N VAL A 363 30.64 -22.18 -11.34
CA VAL A 363 29.89 -22.06 -12.61
C VAL A 363 30.83 -21.79 -13.79
N LYS A 364 30.92 -22.76 -14.71
CA LYS A 364 31.76 -22.69 -15.92
C LYS A 364 31.13 -21.91 -17.07
N HIS A 365 29.82 -22.01 -17.27
CA HIS A 365 29.11 -21.32 -18.35
C HIS A 365 27.94 -20.52 -17.80
N LEU A 366 28.00 -19.20 -17.95
CA LEU A 366 26.98 -18.27 -17.46
C LEU A 366 26.20 -17.65 -18.62
N LYS A 367 24.89 -17.89 -18.69
CA LYS A 367 24.02 -17.31 -19.72
C LYS A 367 23.00 -16.34 -19.12
N LEU A 368 22.99 -15.10 -19.60
CA LEU A 368 22.07 -14.04 -19.20
C LEU A 368 21.08 -13.74 -20.34
N GLU A 369 19.78 -13.80 -20.05
CA GLU A 369 18.70 -13.46 -21.00
C GLU A 369 17.93 -12.22 -20.52
N ILE A 370 17.89 -11.17 -21.34
CA ILE A 370 17.30 -9.87 -21.02
C ILE A 370 15.96 -9.71 -21.75
N ILE A 371 14.86 -9.70 -21.00
CA ILE A 371 13.49 -9.73 -21.54
C ILE A 371 12.75 -8.37 -21.44
N LYS A 372 13.40 -7.33 -20.89
CA LYS A 372 12.88 -5.94 -20.83
C LYS A 372 13.99 -4.93 -21.21
N PRO A 373 13.67 -3.75 -21.80
CA PRO A 373 14.70 -2.81 -22.26
C PRO A 373 15.51 -2.23 -21.10
N LEU A 374 16.84 -2.25 -21.26
CA LEU A 374 17.81 -1.63 -20.35
C LEU A 374 17.79 -0.09 -20.54
N PHE A 375 17.46 0.68 -19.49
CA PHE A 375 17.90 2.07 -19.40
C PHE A 375 19.13 2.13 -18.47
N SER A 376 20.29 2.28 -19.11
CA SER A 376 21.62 2.63 -18.55
C SER A 376 22.12 1.85 -17.33
N PRO A 377 22.81 0.72 -17.56
CA PRO A 377 24.19 0.61 -17.05
C PRO A 377 25.19 0.39 -18.18
N SER A 378 26.48 0.67 -17.94
CA SER A 378 27.53 0.34 -18.90
C SER A 378 27.68 -1.18 -18.99
N ILE A 379 27.97 -1.72 -20.19
CA ILE A 379 28.24 -3.17 -20.37
C ILE A 379 29.36 -3.64 -19.43
N GLN A 380 30.29 -2.75 -19.07
CA GLN A 380 31.39 -3.07 -18.16
C GLN A 380 30.91 -3.36 -16.73
N ASP A 381 29.94 -2.61 -16.21
CA ASP A 381 29.41 -2.80 -14.85
C ASP A 381 28.61 -4.09 -14.76
N LEU A 382 27.88 -4.42 -15.82
CA LEU A 382 27.18 -5.70 -15.94
C LEU A 382 28.18 -6.87 -15.97
N VAL A 383 29.25 -6.79 -16.77
CA VAL A 383 30.27 -7.85 -16.84
C VAL A 383 31.04 -7.99 -15.52
N ARG A 384 31.36 -6.88 -14.83
CA ARG A 384 32.01 -6.93 -13.50
C ARG A 384 31.10 -7.56 -12.44
N ALA A 385 29.81 -7.25 -12.46
CA ALA A 385 28.85 -7.86 -11.54
C ALA A 385 28.71 -9.37 -11.84
N LEU A 386 28.62 -9.77 -13.10
CA LEU A 386 28.57 -11.18 -13.51
C LEU A 386 29.84 -11.95 -13.15
N LEU A 387 31.02 -11.35 -13.31
CA LEU A 387 32.30 -11.93 -12.90
C LEU A 387 32.48 -11.96 -11.38
N TRP A 388 31.82 -11.10 -10.62
CA TRP A 388 31.81 -11.27 -9.17
C TRP A 388 30.84 -12.37 -8.74
N ILE A 389 29.69 -12.50 -9.40
CA ILE A 389 28.70 -13.56 -9.16
C ILE A 389 29.33 -14.93 -9.45
N ALA A 390 29.94 -15.10 -10.62
CA ALA A 390 30.67 -16.29 -11.04
C ALA A 390 32.12 -15.87 -11.38
N PRO A 391 33.09 -16.08 -10.46
CA PRO A 391 34.47 -15.58 -10.59
C PRO A 391 35.35 -16.34 -11.57
N GLN A 392 34.95 -17.54 -12.01
CA GLN A 392 35.73 -18.35 -12.96
C GLN A 392 34.88 -18.91 -14.11
N PRO A 393 34.15 -18.08 -14.89
CA PRO A 393 33.38 -18.58 -16.02
C PRO A 393 34.32 -18.79 -17.22
N GLU A 394 34.26 -19.95 -17.85
CA GLU A 394 34.89 -20.21 -19.15
C GLU A 394 34.20 -19.40 -20.25
N THR A 395 32.88 -19.20 -20.14
CA THR A 395 32.10 -18.37 -21.08
C THR A 395 30.98 -17.57 -20.39
N ILE A 396 30.78 -16.31 -20.80
CA ILE A 396 29.60 -15.49 -20.49
C ILE A 396 28.84 -15.19 -21.79
N SER A 397 27.55 -15.49 -21.86
CA SER A 397 26.69 -15.14 -23.00
C SER A 397 25.52 -14.26 -22.58
N ILE A 398 25.33 -13.11 -23.21
CA ILE A 398 24.23 -12.18 -22.97
C ILE A 398 23.35 -12.11 -24.22
N GLU A 399 22.05 -12.43 -24.08
CA GLU A 399 21.06 -12.42 -25.16
C GLU A 399 19.96 -11.38 -24.88
N SER A 400 19.65 -10.54 -25.87
CA SER A 400 18.57 -9.54 -25.79
C SER A 400 17.33 -9.98 -26.59
N GLY A 401 16.16 -9.97 -25.95
CA GLY A 401 14.89 -10.36 -26.57
C GLY A 401 14.31 -9.36 -27.59
N PHE A 402 14.82 -8.13 -27.68
CA PHE A 402 14.27 -7.05 -28.52
C PHE A 402 14.98 -6.86 -29.88
N GLY A 403 15.68 -7.90 -30.34
CA GLY A 403 16.43 -7.93 -31.58
C GLY A 403 17.69 -8.75 -31.34
N LYS A 404 17.89 -9.82 -32.13
CA LYS A 404 18.96 -10.83 -31.95
C LYS A 404 20.36 -10.22 -31.97
N LYS A 405 20.80 -9.62 -30.87
CA LYS A 405 22.18 -9.24 -30.59
C LYS A 405 22.63 -10.08 -29.40
N ILE A 406 23.62 -10.93 -29.66
CA ILE A 406 24.24 -11.82 -28.67
C ILE A 406 25.64 -11.28 -28.41
N LEU A 407 25.94 -10.93 -27.16
CA LEU A 407 27.30 -10.65 -26.73
C LEU A 407 27.84 -11.92 -26.06
N LYS A 408 28.79 -12.61 -26.71
CA LYS A 408 29.47 -13.76 -26.14
C LYS A 408 30.90 -13.37 -25.80
N ILE A 409 31.25 -13.46 -24.53
CA ILE A 409 32.59 -13.23 -24.01
C ILE A 409 33.16 -14.60 -23.64
N SER A 410 34.24 -15.00 -24.30
CA SER A 410 34.95 -16.26 -24.01
C SER A 410 36.31 -15.91 -23.44
N PHE A 411 36.66 -16.50 -22.31
CA PHE A 411 37.94 -16.24 -21.66
C PHE A 411 38.94 -17.31 -22.13
N LEU A 412 39.98 -16.89 -22.85
CA LEU A 412 41.02 -17.82 -23.28
C LEU A 412 41.86 -18.24 -22.07
N PRO A 413 42.23 -19.53 -21.94
CA PRO A 413 43.15 -19.96 -20.90
C PRO A 413 44.50 -19.27 -21.13
N PHE A 414 44.98 -18.51 -20.13
CA PHE A 414 46.34 -17.97 -20.16
C PHE A 414 47.33 -19.14 -20.09
N PHE A 415 48.03 -19.40 -21.20
CA PHE A 415 49.14 -20.35 -21.25
C PHE A 415 50.27 -19.84 -20.35
N ARG A 416 50.46 -20.46 -19.17
CA ARG A 416 51.73 -20.41 -18.45
C ARG A 416 52.75 -21.18 -19.26
N SER A 417 53.73 -20.49 -19.81
CA SER A 417 54.93 -21.10 -20.38
C SER A 417 55.83 -21.60 -19.26
N SER A 418 56.10 -22.91 -19.25
CA SER A 418 57.31 -23.50 -18.67
C SER A 418 57.64 -24.79 -19.45
N PRO A 419 58.92 -25.11 -19.68
CA PRO A 419 59.35 -25.97 -20.78
C PRO A 419 59.41 -27.46 -20.44
N SER A 420 59.20 -28.26 -21.49
CA SER A 420 59.68 -29.64 -21.74
C SER A 420 59.33 -30.78 -20.77
N SER A 421 58.52 -31.69 -21.29
CA SER A 421 58.34 -33.13 -20.97
C SER A 421 59.68 -33.93 -21.06
N PRO A 422 59.80 -35.24 -20.68
CA PRO A 422 58.76 -36.30 -20.77
C PRO A 422 58.76 -37.46 -19.75
N SER A 423 57.61 -38.15 -19.63
CA SER A 423 57.47 -39.63 -19.77
C SER A 423 56.07 -40.12 -19.39
N SER A 424 55.70 -41.25 -19.97
CA SER A 424 54.36 -41.76 -20.30
C SER A 424 53.95 -42.95 -19.38
N PRO A 425 53.03 -43.88 -19.75
CA PRO A 425 51.59 -43.86 -19.45
C PRO A 425 51.05 -45.16 -18.77
N SER A 426 49.88 -45.11 -18.11
CA SER A 426 48.92 -46.26 -18.01
C SER A 426 47.69 -45.88 -17.16
N SER A 427 46.51 -45.63 -17.72
CA SER A 427 45.43 -46.61 -18.07
C SER A 427 44.25 -46.53 -17.05
N PRO A 428 43.03 -46.94 -17.41
CA PRO A 428 41.87 -46.06 -17.48
C PRO A 428 40.99 -46.11 -16.23
N THR A 429 40.53 -44.94 -15.78
CA THR A 429 39.35 -44.81 -14.91
C THR A 429 38.30 -44.05 -15.68
N THR A 430 37.10 -44.64 -15.73
CA THR A 430 35.85 -44.04 -16.20
C THR A 430 35.67 -42.64 -15.60
N GLU A 431 36.04 -41.62 -16.36
CA GLU A 431 35.60 -40.25 -16.10
C GLU A 431 34.08 -40.23 -16.31
N PHE A 432 33.35 -40.09 -15.21
CA PHE A 432 32.11 -39.35 -15.24
C PHE A 432 32.42 -38.01 -15.91
N GLN A 433 31.92 -37.82 -17.14
CA GLN A 433 31.92 -36.50 -17.74
C GLN A 433 31.26 -35.55 -16.75
N PRO A 434 31.92 -34.45 -16.33
CA PRO A 434 31.23 -33.43 -15.57
C PRO A 434 30.12 -32.91 -16.48
N GLN A 435 28.86 -33.08 -16.08
CA GLN A 435 27.76 -32.39 -16.74
C GLN A 435 28.13 -30.92 -16.78
N GLU A 436 28.31 -30.38 -17.99
CA GLU A 436 28.58 -28.97 -18.23
C GLU A 436 27.47 -28.14 -17.57
N SER A 437 27.77 -27.55 -16.42
CA SER A 437 26.81 -26.77 -15.64
C SER A 437 26.57 -25.44 -16.35
N ILE A 438 25.57 -25.41 -17.25
CA ILE A 438 25.09 -24.18 -17.88
C ILE A 438 24.02 -23.58 -16.99
N LEU A 439 24.37 -22.54 -16.23
CA LEU A 439 23.39 -21.77 -15.48
C LEU A 439 22.75 -20.74 -16.43
N LYS A 440 21.44 -20.88 -16.65
CA LYS A 440 20.65 -19.89 -17.39
C LYS A 440 20.00 -18.92 -16.40
N VAL A 441 20.28 -17.64 -16.54
CA VAL A 441 19.75 -16.55 -15.72
C VAL A 441 18.79 -15.75 -16.60
N THR A 442 17.53 -15.67 -16.18
CA THR A 442 16.48 -14.97 -16.95
C THR A 442 16.05 -13.73 -16.19
N VAL A 443 16.17 -12.54 -16.79
CA VAL A 443 16.01 -11.25 -16.12
C VAL A 443 14.89 -10.42 -16.74
N ALA A 444 13.94 -10.00 -15.91
CA ALA A 444 12.82 -9.13 -16.27
C ALA A 444 13.00 -7.72 -15.67
N ILE A 445 13.89 -6.91 -16.24
CA ILE A 445 14.29 -5.59 -15.69
C ILE A 445 13.12 -4.58 -15.69
N ALA A 446 12.73 -4.10 -14.52
CA ALA A 446 12.10 -2.79 -14.36
C ALA A 446 13.16 -1.84 -13.76
N ILE A 447 13.41 -0.69 -14.40
CA ILE A 447 14.40 0.26 -13.89
C ILE A 447 13.87 0.90 -12.60
N VAL A 448 14.59 0.68 -11.51
CA VAL A 448 14.57 1.52 -10.31
C VAL A 448 15.90 2.29 -10.31
N GLN A 449 15.84 3.62 -10.31
CA GLN A 449 17.02 4.50 -10.18
C GLN A 449 17.62 4.39 -8.76
N PRO A 450 18.92 4.65 -8.58
CA PRO A 450 19.67 4.15 -7.43
C PRO A 450 19.24 4.84 -6.13
N LEU A 451 18.60 4.06 -5.26
CA LEU A 451 18.34 4.36 -3.86
C LEU A 451 19.60 4.08 -3.02
N ASN A 452 19.89 4.96 -2.07
CA ASN A 452 20.87 4.71 -1.02
C ASN A 452 20.39 3.61 -0.07
N LYS A 453 21.35 2.83 0.40
CA LYS A 453 21.26 1.45 0.96
C LYS A 453 20.67 1.29 2.37
N ALA A 454 19.93 2.24 2.93
CA ALA A 454 19.27 2.05 4.24
C ALA A 454 17.76 1.73 4.15
N LEU A 455 17.19 1.72 2.94
CA LEU A 455 15.74 1.68 2.68
C LEU A 455 15.19 0.38 2.05
N SER A 456 16.01 -0.64 1.81
CA SER A 456 15.54 -1.87 1.12
C SER A 456 14.71 -2.81 1.99
N ILE A 457 14.68 -2.57 3.30
CA ILE A 457 13.79 -3.27 4.22
C ILE A 457 12.47 -2.50 4.40
N GLY A 458 12.35 -1.22 4.03
CA GLY A 458 11.13 -0.43 4.29
C GLY A 458 10.10 -0.28 3.14
N LEU A 459 10.47 -0.59 1.90
CA LEU A 459 9.67 -0.18 0.72
C LEU A 459 8.94 -1.30 -0.03
N ILE A 460 9.32 -2.57 0.17
CA ILE A 460 8.57 -3.71 -0.37
C ILE A 460 7.33 -3.98 0.50
N SER A 461 7.44 -3.77 1.82
CA SER A 461 6.33 -3.70 2.77
C SER A 461 5.35 -2.54 2.46
N LEU A 462 5.82 -1.40 1.94
CA LEU A 462 4.96 -0.26 1.57
C LEU A 462 4.14 -0.47 0.29
N TRP A 463 4.70 -1.16 -0.73
CA TRP A 463 3.95 -1.41 -1.98
C TRP A 463 2.80 -2.42 -1.79
N HIS A 464 2.98 -3.42 -0.91
CA HIS A 464 1.90 -4.35 -0.53
C HIS A 464 0.93 -3.77 0.50
N MET A 465 1.37 -2.82 1.34
CA MET A 465 0.50 -2.05 2.23
C MET A 465 -0.40 -1.07 1.46
N MET A 466 0.08 -0.48 0.35
CA MET A 466 -0.69 0.48 -0.47
C MET A 466 -1.81 -0.15 -1.31
N ARG A 467 -1.89 -1.49 -1.42
CA ARG A 467 -2.98 -2.18 -2.14
C ARG A 467 -4.04 -2.81 -1.23
N ARG A 468 -3.86 -2.78 0.10
CA ARG A 468 -4.79 -3.30 1.13
C ARG A 468 -5.58 -2.22 1.88
N LEU A 469 -5.80 -1.04 1.29
CA LEU A 469 -6.64 0.00 1.89
C LEU A 469 -7.85 0.32 1.01
N LYS A 470 -8.95 -0.38 1.28
CA LYS A 470 -10.30 0.21 1.40
C LYS A 470 -11.07 -0.53 2.52
N PRO A 471 -11.98 0.16 3.21
CA PRO A 471 -11.75 0.56 4.60
C PRO A 471 -12.57 -0.25 5.61
N GLY A 472 -12.06 -0.30 6.85
CA GLY A 472 -12.89 -0.46 8.05
C GLY A 472 -12.59 -1.70 8.87
N VAL A 473 -11.56 -1.66 9.71
CA VAL A 473 -11.60 -2.23 11.07
C VAL A 473 -10.69 -1.34 11.94
N GLU A 474 -11.30 -0.50 12.75
CA GLU A 474 -10.65 0.17 13.87
C GLU A 474 -10.17 -0.91 14.86
N GLY A 475 -8.90 -0.89 15.24
CA GLY A 475 -8.44 -1.60 16.43
C GLY A 475 -9.14 -1.05 17.68
N PRO A 476 -9.01 -1.69 18.86
CA PRO A 476 -9.59 -1.16 20.09
C PRO A 476 -9.09 0.27 20.27
N SER A 477 -10.00 1.23 20.12
CA SER A 477 -9.70 2.65 20.12
C SER A 477 -9.43 3.10 21.55
N ASP A 478 -8.22 2.85 22.01
CA ASP A 478 -7.73 3.52 23.21
C ASP A 478 -7.62 5.01 22.91
N ILE A 479 -7.88 5.84 23.92
CA ILE A 479 -7.92 7.30 23.79
C ILE A 479 -6.61 7.85 23.21
N ASP A 480 -5.49 7.16 23.46
CA ASP A 480 -4.17 7.51 22.96
C ASP A 480 -4.10 7.60 21.43
N SER A 481 -4.77 6.67 20.73
CA SER A 481 -4.85 6.67 19.25
C SER A 481 -5.65 7.85 18.68
N TRP A 482 -6.53 8.44 19.50
CA TRP A 482 -7.31 9.64 19.19
C TRP A 482 -6.58 10.93 19.59
N ILE A 483 -5.73 10.88 20.61
CA ILE A 483 -4.97 12.03 21.13
C ILE A 483 -3.80 12.38 20.21
N SER A 484 -3.07 11.38 19.74
CA SER A 484 -1.92 11.58 18.84
C SER A 484 -1.81 10.42 17.85
N PRO A 485 -1.69 10.69 16.53
CA PRO A 485 -1.55 9.64 15.54
C PRO A 485 -0.20 8.91 15.70
N SER A 486 -0.24 7.60 15.93
CA SER A 486 0.95 6.74 15.99
C SER A 486 1.67 6.60 14.64
N ASN A 487 0.95 6.87 13.54
CA ASN A 487 1.48 6.92 12.19
C ASN A 487 0.92 8.14 11.44
N LEU A 488 1.80 8.92 10.80
CA LEU A 488 1.41 10.06 9.97
C LEU A 488 0.94 9.63 8.57
N LEU A 489 1.27 8.42 8.13
CA LEU A 489 0.79 7.87 6.87
C LEU A 489 -0.64 7.33 7.04
N HIS A 490 -1.55 7.81 6.20
CA HIS A 490 -2.96 7.44 6.20
C HIS A 490 -3.54 7.45 4.78
N SER A 491 -4.67 6.77 4.56
CA SER A 491 -5.37 6.75 3.27
C SER A 491 -6.51 7.77 3.14
N MET A 492 -6.69 8.67 4.12
CA MET A 492 -7.70 9.73 4.03
C MET A 492 -7.43 10.64 2.84
N SER A 493 -8.47 10.93 2.06
CA SER A 493 -8.48 12.00 1.07
C SER A 493 -8.35 13.37 1.75
N ASP A 494 -7.97 14.40 1.00
CA ASP A 494 -7.88 15.77 1.55
C ASP A 494 -9.21 16.23 2.16
N GLN A 495 -10.35 15.82 1.58
CA GLN A 495 -11.67 16.17 2.11
C GLN A 495 -11.93 15.52 3.47
N GLU A 496 -11.60 14.24 3.62
CA GLU A 496 -11.74 13.51 4.89
C GLU A 496 -10.76 14.03 5.94
N LEU A 497 -9.51 14.25 5.56
CA LEU A 497 -8.45 14.77 6.43
C LEU A 497 -8.78 16.18 6.94
N LEU A 498 -9.14 17.11 6.06
CA LEU A 498 -9.49 18.49 6.44
C LEU A 498 -10.75 18.52 7.31
N TRP A 499 -11.73 17.65 7.02
CA TRP A 499 -12.91 17.51 7.86
C TRP A 499 -12.55 16.99 9.26
N ARG A 500 -11.77 15.92 9.36
CA ARG A 500 -11.32 15.35 10.64
C ARG A 500 -10.49 16.34 11.45
N ALA A 501 -9.55 17.04 10.81
CA ALA A 501 -8.71 18.05 11.43
C ALA A 501 -9.49 19.28 11.90
N SER A 502 -10.68 19.52 11.35
CA SER A 502 -11.58 20.59 11.79
C SER A 502 -12.41 20.25 13.03
N LEU A 503 -12.35 19.00 13.51
CA LEU A 503 -13.03 18.59 14.73
C LEU A 503 -12.32 19.19 15.95
N VAL A 504 -13.02 20.05 16.68
CA VAL A 504 -12.51 20.70 17.88
C VAL A 504 -13.38 20.32 19.08
N PRO A 505 -12.78 19.79 20.17
CA PRO A 505 -13.50 19.54 21.41
C PRO A 505 -14.17 20.82 21.92
N GLN A 506 -15.45 20.73 22.30
CA GLN A 506 -16.19 21.86 22.87
C GLN A 506 -16.03 21.95 24.40
N GLY A 507 -15.54 20.89 25.04
CA GLY A 507 -15.19 20.89 26.46
C GLY A 507 -13.94 21.74 26.72
N LYS A 508 -13.94 22.51 27.81
CA LYS A 508 -12.79 23.35 28.21
C LYS A 508 -11.63 22.54 28.79
N GLU A 509 -11.92 21.36 29.32
CA GLU A 509 -10.96 20.49 30.01
C GLU A 509 -10.72 19.22 29.21
N TYR A 510 -9.47 18.75 29.25
CA TYR A 510 -9.07 17.48 28.64
C TYR A 510 -9.11 16.38 29.70
N PRO A 511 -9.60 15.17 29.38
CA PRO A 511 -9.64 14.05 30.33
C PRO A 511 -8.25 13.43 30.60
N PHE A 512 -7.17 14.09 30.18
CA PHE A 512 -5.78 13.69 30.32
C PHE A 512 -4.89 14.92 30.44
N ASN A 513 -3.67 14.73 30.93
CA ASN A 513 -2.70 15.83 31.04
C ASN A 513 -2.14 16.21 29.66
N ARG A 514 -2.60 17.34 29.11
CA ARG A 514 -2.18 17.83 27.80
C ARG A 514 -0.95 18.74 27.92
N VAL A 515 0.19 18.24 27.44
CA VAL A 515 1.40 19.06 27.22
C VAL A 515 1.28 19.75 25.87
N ARG A 516 1.39 21.08 25.83
CA ARG A 516 1.30 21.84 24.57
C ARG A 516 2.57 21.65 23.75
N LYS A 517 2.41 21.40 22.45
CA LYS A 517 3.52 21.16 21.52
C LYS A 517 3.56 22.20 20.40
N ILE A 518 4.75 22.40 19.84
CA ILE A 518 4.94 23.09 18.57
C ILE A 518 5.01 22.06 17.43
N ALA A 519 4.17 22.21 16.42
CA ALA A 519 4.24 21.47 15.17
C ALA A 519 5.15 22.19 14.17
N PHE A 520 6.30 21.59 13.87
CA PHE A 520 7.21 22.05 12.82
C PHE A 520 6.85 21.38 11.49
N MET A 521 6.37 22.18 10.55
CA MET A 521 5.84 21.72 9.27
C MET A 521 6.78 22.13 8.13
N PHE A 522 7.49 21.16 7.56
CA PHE A 522 8.44 21.37 6.47
C PHE A 522 7.77 21.12 5.13
N LEU A 523 7.67 22.16 4.29
CA LEU A 523 7.25 22.07 2.91
C LEU A 523 8.49 22.11 2.01
N THR A 524 8.83 20.98 1.39
CA THR A 524 10.09 20.80 0.67
C THR A 524 9.87 20.26 -0.73
N LYS A 525 10.84 20.52 -1.63
CA LYS A 525 10.88 19.81 -2.92
C LYS A 525 11.57 18.45 -2.82
N GLY A 526 12.48 18.28 -1.88
CA GLY A 526 13.30 17.08 -1.71
C GLY A 526 13.97 17.06 -0.33
N PRO A 527 15.30 16.82 -0.25
CA PRO A 527 15.98 16.62 1.03
C PRO A 527 15.99 17.86 1.92
N LEU A 528 16.17 17.62 3.23
CA LEU A 528 16.39 18.64 4.25
C LEU A 528 17.90 18.77 4.53
N PRO A 529 18.66 19.56 3.76
CA PRO A 529 20.09 19.71 3.98
C PRO A 529 20.42 20.31 5.35
N MET A 530 19.49 21.07 5.93
CA MET A 530 19.65 21.66 7.27
C MET A 530 19.28 20.71 8.41
N ALA A 531 18.92 19.44 8.12
CA ALA A 531 18.50 18.48 9.15
C ALA A 531 19.48 18.35 10.33
N PRO A 532 20.82 18.28 10.13
CA PRO A 532 21.75 18.19 11.25
C PRO A 532 21.71 19.41 12.21
N LEU A 533 21.45 20.61 11.68
CA LEU A 533 21.28 21.82 12.49
C LEU A 533 19.98 21.76 13.29
N TRP A 534 18.90 21.30 12.66
CA TRP A 534 17.62 21.10 13.32
C TRP A 534 17.66 19.99 14.37
N GLU A 535 18.42 18.91 14.15
CA GLU A 535 18.63 17.86 15.14
C GLU A 535 19.28 18.40 16.41
N ARG A 536 20.27 19.30 16.29
CA ARG A 536 20.82 20.01 17.46
C ARG A 536 19.79 20.88 18.14
N PHE A 537 19.00 21.62 17.36
CA PHE A 537 17.93 22.47 17.90
C PHE A 537 16.88 21.69 18.69
N PHE A 538 16.52 20.47 18.27
CA PHE A 538 15.48 19.65 18.91
C PHE A 538 15.97 18.78 20.08
N LYS A 539 17.29 18.59 20.22
CA LYS A 539 17.88 17.64 21.15
C LYS A 539 17.54 17.99 22.61
N GLY A 540 16.91 17.05 23.33
CA GLY A 540 16.57 17.21 24.75
C GLY A 540 15.21 17.88 25.00
N HIS A 541 14.40 18.09 23.96
CA HIS A 541 13.06 18.68 24.06
C HIS A 541 11.97 17.72 23.58
N GLU A 542 12.23 16.42 23.63
CA GLU A 542 11.29 15.37 23.21
C GLU A 542 9.96 15.52 23.97
N GLY A 543 8.84 15.47 23.24
CA GLY A 543 7.50 15.64 23.81
C GLY A 543 6.96 17.07 23.80
N LEU A 544 7.79 18.09 23.55
CA LEU A 544 7.35 19.50 23.38
C LEU A 544 7.17 19.91 21.91
N TYR A 545 7.49 19.03 20.98
CA TYR A 545 7.35 19.28 19.55
C TYR A 545 6.87 18.06 18.78
N SER A 546 6.41 18.31 17.57
CA SER A 546 6.11 17.31 16.55
C SER A 546 6.59 17.83 15.19
N ILE A 547 6.89 16.92 14.27
CA ILE A 547 7.46 17.26 12.96
C ILE A 547 6.61 16.63 11.86
N TYR A 548 6.33 17.41 10.82
CA TYR A 548 5.56 16.99 9.65
C TYR A 548 6.29 17.46 8.40
N ILE A 549 6.48 16.58 7.42
CA ILE A 549 7.20 16.88 6.18
C ILE A 549 6.28 16.62 4.99
N HIS A 550 6.02 17.64 4.19
CA HIS A 550 5.39 17.51 2.89
C HIS A 550 6.46 17.71 1.83
N ALA A 551 6.78 16.64 1.12
CA ALA A 551 7.79 16.64 0.06
C ALA A 551 7.16 16.28 -1.29
N THR A 552 7.91 16.42 -2.39
CA THR A 552 7.46 15.93 -3.69
C THR A 552 7.14 14.42 -3.58
N PRO A 553 6.04 13.90 -4.15
CA PRO A 553 5.64 12.49 -3.96
C PRO A 553 6.69 11.45 -4.37
N SER A 554 7.59 11.80 -5.29
CA SER A 554 8.71 10.96 -5.71
C SER A 554 9.91 10.96 -4.73
N TYR A 555 9.94 11.87 -3.77
CA TYR A 555 10.99 11.96 -2.76
C TYR A 555 10.58 11.18 -1.51
N ILE A 556 11.40 10.20 -1.14
CA ILE A 556 11.25 9.41 0.09
C ILE A 556 12.39 9.82 1.01
N ALA A 557 12.05 10.37 2.18
CA ALA A 557 13.05 10.79 3.15
C ALA A 557 13.76 9.58 3.80
N ASP A 558 15.09 9.52 3.66
CA ASP A 558 15.95 8.47 4.22
C ASP A 558 16.61 8.94 5.53
N PHE A 559 15.79 9.14 6.56
CA PHE A 559 16.29 9.47 7.90
C PHE A 559 16.51 8.19 8.71
N LEU A 560 17.60 8.13 9.49
CA LEU A 560 17.84 7.03 10.43
C LEU A 560 16.75 6.97 11.51
N PRO A 561 16.43 5.80 12.09
CA PRO A 561 15.44 5.68 13.18
C PRO A 561 15.71 6.57 14.40
N SER A 562 16.98 6.93 14.63
CA SER A 562 17.40 7.86 15.70
C SER A 562 17.14 9.33 15.39
N SER A 563 16.88 9.69 14.13
CA SER A 563 16.63 11.06 13.72
C SER A 563 15.24 11.50 14.12
N VAL A 564 15.11 12.75 14.56
CA VAL A 564 13.81 13.38 14.87
C VAL A 564 12.89 13.47 13.64
N PHE A 565 13.47 13.40 12.44
CA PHE A 565 12.76 13.41 11.16
C PHE A 565 12.31 12.02 10.68
N TYR A 566 12.65 10.95 11.42
CA TYR A 566 12.23 9.59 11.09
C TYR A 566 10.71 9.45 11.06
N ARG A 567 10.19 8.92 9.94
CA ARG A 567 8.74 8.71 9.69
C ARG A 567 7.88 9.97 9.92
N ARG A 568 8.43 11.15 9.62
CA ARG A 568 7.72 12.43 9.75
C ARG A 568 7.07 12.92 8.45
N GLN A 569 7.24 12.21 7.34
CA GLN A 569 6.63 12.55 6.05
C GLN A 569 5.14 12.23 6.04
N ILE A 570 4.33 13.22 5.68
CA ILE A 570 2.87 13.08 5.52
C ILE A 570 2.53 12.63 4.09
N PRO A 571 1.33 12.05 3.85
CA PRO A 571 0.85 11.85 2.49
C PRO A 571 0.93 13.15 1.71
N SER A 572 1.77 13.19 0.67
CA SER A 572 2.10 14.43 -0.05
C SER A 572 1.59 14.38 -1.48
N GLN A 573 1.33 15.55 -2.06
CA GLN A 573 0.92 15.69 -3.47
C GLN A 573 1.86 16.64 -4.21
N VAL A 574 1.77 16.67 -5.54
CA VAL A 574 2.59 17.57 -6.36
C VAL A 574 2.24 19.03 -6.05
N THR A 575 3.27 19.85 -5.83
CA THR A 575 3.15 21.30 -5.60
C THR A 575 3.80 22.07 -6.73
N GLU A 576 3.08 23.00 -7.31
CA GLU A 576 3.56 23.91 -8.35
C GLU A 576 3.65 25.32 -7.79
N TRP A 577 4.66 26.05 -8.24
CA TRP A 577 4.92 27.39 -7.72
C TRP A 577 3.81 28.37 -8.11
N GLY A 578 3.19 29.02 -7.12
CA GLY A 578 2.14 30.00 -7.32
C GLY A 578 0.75 29.44 -7.64
N GLU A 579 0.61 28.12 -7.77
CA GLU A 579 -0.65 27.42 -8.03
C GLU A 579 -1.36 27.02 -6.73
N MET A 580 -2.66 26.72 -6.83
CA MET A 580 -3.49 26.39 -5.67
C MET A 580 -2.98 25.16 -4.89
N ASN A 581 -2.32 24.24 -5.58
CA ASN A 581 -1.77 23.03 -4.97
C ASN A 581 -0.66 23.32 -3.93
N MET A 582 -0.03 24.51 -3.98
CA MET A 582 0.88 24.99 -2.93
C MET A 582 0.12 25.18 -1.61
N CYS A 583 -0.99 25.92 -1.64
CA CYS A 583 -1.85 26.12 -0.48
C CYS A 583 -2.53 24.79 -0.06
N ASP A 584 -2.84 23.89 -0.99
CA ASP A 584 -3.35 22.56 -0.65
C ASP A 584 -2.32 21.76 0.19
N ALA A 585 -1.02 21.86 -0.14
CA ALA A 585 0.04 21.24 0.66
C ALA A 585 0.18 21.85 2.06
N GLU A 586 0.08 23.17 2.18
CA GLU A 586 0.10 23.85 3.48
C GLU A 586 -1.10 23.47 4.34
N ARG A 587 -2.30 23.40 3.75
CA ARG A 587 -3.50 22.92 4.43
C ARG A 587 -3.36 21.45 4.85
N ARG A 588 -2.68 20.63 4.04
CA ARG A 588 -2.43 19.21 4.36
C ARG A 588 -1.45 19.04 5.52
N LEU A 589 -0.40 19.85 5.56
CA LEU A 589 0.53 19.94 6.70
C LEU A 589 -0.22 20.32 7.98
N LEU A 590 -0.99 21.40 7.92
CA LEU A 590 -1.82 21.85 9.05
C LEU A 590 -2.79 20.76 9.51
N ALA A 591 -3.47 20.11 8.58
CA ALA A 591 -4.47 19.10 8.90
C ALA A 591 -3.86 17.87 9.57
N ASN A 592 -2.73 17.37 9.06
CA ASN A 592 -1.99 16.28 9.72
C ASN A 592 -1.49 16.69 11.11
N ALA A 593 -0.98 17.91 11.23
CA ALA A 593 -0.52 18.43 12.51
C ALA A 593 -1.66 18.61 13.53
N LEU A 594 -2.85 18.99 13.07
CA LEU A 594 -4.03 19.17 13.93
C LEU A 594 -4.55 17.84 14.50
N LEU A 595 -4.23 16.70 13.88
CA LEU A 595 -4.62 15.38 14.41
C LEU A 595 -3.94 15.05 15.74
N ASP A 596 -2.76 15.61 16.03
CA ASP A 596 -2.24 15.60 17.40
C ASP A 596 -2.91 16.73 18.18
N ILE A 597 -3.72 16.36 19.17
CA ILE A 597 -4.47 17.29 20.00
C ILE A 597 -3.55 18.17 20.84
N SER A 598 -2.31 17.72 21.11
CA SER A 598 -1.31 18.43 21.90
C SER A 598 -0.66 19.59 21.14
N ASN A 599 -0.69 19.57 19.81
CA ASN A 599 -0.15 20.66 19.00
C ASN A 599 -0.97 21.94 19.17
N GLU A 600 -0.32 23.00 19.64
CA GLU A 600 -0.93 24.31 19.90
C GLU A 600 -0.45 25.39 18.92
N TRP A 601 0.81 25.31 18.49
CA TRP A 601 1.42 26.26 17.56
C TRP A 601 1.95 25.53 16.33
N PHE A 602 1.80 26.12 15.16
CA PHE A 602 2.09 25.51 13.86
C PHE A 602 3.00 26.43 13.06
N ILE A 603 4.19 25.94 12.71
CA ILE A 603 5.24 26.73 12.05
C ILE A 603 5.49 26.12 10.67
N LEU A 604 5.31 26.91 9.62
CA LEU A 604 5.65 26.50 8.25
C LEU A 604 7.13 26.85 7.95
N LEU A 605 7.88 25.89 7.40
CA LEU A 605 9.31 26.02 7.07
C LEU A 605 9.64 25.35 5.72
N SER A 606 10.74 25.74 5.08
CA SER A 606 11.31 25.06 3.90
C SER A 606 12.57 24.29 4.24
N GLU A 607 13.08 23.52 3.27
CA GLU A 607 14.39 22.88 3.32
C GLU A 607 15.58 23.85 3.49
N ALA A 608 15.35 25.14 3.25
CA ALA A 608 16.36 26.19 3.32
C ALA A 608 16.13 27.20 4.47
N CYS A 609 15.25 26.85 5.41
CA CYS A 609 15.03 27.58 6.64
C CYS A 609 15.95 27.07 7.76
N VAL A 610 16.40 27.98 8.61
CA VAL A 610 17.21 27.67 9.80
C VAL A 610 16.64 28.36 11.05
N PRO A 611 16.77 27.76 12.24
CA PRO A 611 16.46 28.43 13.49
C PRO A 611 17.55 29.47 13.82
N LEU A 612 17.14 30.56 14.46
CA LEU A 612 18.04 31.63 14.90
C LEU A 612 18.28 31.63 16.42
N HIS A 613 17.39 30.99 17.18
CA HIS A 613 17.43 30.94 18.65
C HIS A 613 17.22 29.52 19.15
N SER A 614 17.58 29.25 20.41
CA SER A 614 17.33 27.95 21.07
C SER A 614 15.85 27.54 21.08
N PHE A 615 15.60 26.24 21.17
CA PHE A 615 14.23 25.70 21.25
C PHE A 615 13.43 26.32 22.39
N THR A 616 14.03 26.43 23.58
CA THR A 616 13.38 27.02 24.75
C THR A 616 12.96 28.46 24.49
N THR A 617 13.83 29.26 23.84
CA THR A 617 13.49 30.65 23.47
C THR A 617 12.33 30.70 22.48
N VAL A 618 12.31 29.82 21.47
CA VAL A 618 11.23 29.75 20.47
C VAL A 618 9.93 29.32 21.13
N TYR A 619 9.97 28.28 21.97
CA TYR A 619 8.82 27.76 22.70
C TYR A 619 8.23 28.82 23.62
N ASP A 620 9.04 29.47 24.45
CA ASP A 620 8.59 30.53 25.36
C ASP A 620 8.03 31.75 24.62
N TYR A 621 8.64 32.12 23.49
CA TYR A 621 8.15 33.22 22.67
C TYR A 621 6.72 32.93 22.19
N LEU A 622 6.49 31.75 21.60
CA LEU A 622 5.17 31.38 21.08
C LEU A 622 4.16 31.13 22.21
N ALA A 623 4.59 30.51 23.31
CA ALA A 623 3.74 30.23 24.47
C ALA A 623 3.19 31.49 25.14
N ARG A 624 3.98 32.58 25.15
CA ARG A 624 3.56 33.86 25.70
C ARG A 624 2.79 34.70 24.70
N SER A 625 2.98 34.51 23.40
CA SER A 625 2.37 35.34 22.34
C SER A 625 0.84 35.24 22.33
N ARG A 626 0.16 36.39 22.25
CA ARG A 626 -1.30 36.44 22.05
C ARG A 626 -1.71 36.39 20.58
N HIS A 627 -0.76 36.61 19.68
CA HIS A 627 -1.00 36.72 18.24
C HIS A 627 -0.36 35.57 17.48
N SER A 628 -0.97 35.23 16.34
CA SER A 628 -0.34 34.49 15.27
C SER A 628 0.44 35.44 14.34
N PHE A 629 1.47 34.93 13.71
CA PHE A 629 2.41 35.67 12.89
C PHE A 629 2.21 35.29 11.42
N VAL A 630 1.29 36.01 10.78
CA VAL A 630 1.07 35.97 9.33
C VAL A 630 1.38 37.36 8.82
N HIS A 631 2.35 37.49 7.91
CA HIS A 631 2.62 38.78 7.28
C HIS A 631 1.44 39.14 6.39
N SER A 632 0.78 40.26 6.64
CA SER A 632 -0.43 40.66 5.91
C SER A 632 -0.50 42.17 5.82
N PHE A 633 -0.47 42.69 4.59
CA PHE A 633 -0.52 44.13 4.34
C PHE A 633 -1.21 44.43 3.00
N ASP A 634 -1.62 45.68 2.84
CA ASP A 634 -2.19 46.20 1.60
C ASP A 634 -1.07 46.78 0.71
N ASP A 635 -0.79 46.11 -0.41
CA ASP A 635 0.23 46.56 -1.37
C ASP A 635 -0.47 47.20 -2.58
N PRO A 636 -0.39 48.53 -2.77
CA PRO A 636 -1.02 49.20 -3.90
C PRO A 636 -0.33 48.91 -5.25
N GLY A 637 0.84 48.27 -5.23
CA GLY A 637 1.64 48.00 -6.42
C GLY A 637 1.13 46.85 -7.30
N PRO A 638 1.85 46.57 -8.42
CA PRO A 638 1.47 45.56 -9.40
C PRO A 638 1.49 44.14 -8.84
N TYR A 639 2.29 43.89 -7.79
CA TYR A 639 2.42 42.59 -7.14
C TYR A 639 1.45 42.39 -5.96
N GLY A 640 0.68 43.42 -5.60
CA GLY A 640 -0.34 43.39 -4.57
C GLY A 640 -1.73 43.46 -5.18
N ARG A 641 -2.35 44.65 -5.10
CA ARG A 641 -3.64 44.97 -5.72
C ARG A 641 -3.66 44.72 -7.22
N GLY A 642 -2.53 44.84 -7.92
CA GLY A 642 -2.44 44.52 -9.35
C GLY A 642 -2.74 43.05 -9.69
N ARG A 643 -2.64 42.13 -8.72
CA ARG A 643 -2.96 40.70 -8.88
C ARG A 643 -4.40 40.36 -8.49
N TYR A 644 -5.19 41.32 -8.00
CA TYR A 644 -6.56 41.08 -7.59
C TYR A 644 -7.50 40.86 -8.79
N ASN A 645 -8.36 39.85 -8.70
CA ASN A 645 -9.38 39.57 -9.70
C ASN A 645 -10.74 40.11 -9.26
N LYS A 646 -11.32 41.03 -10.04
CA LYS A 646 -12.61 41.67 -9.74
C LYS A 646 -13.77 40.68 -9.58
N ASN A 647 -13.67 39.49 -10.16
CA ASN A 647 -14.69 38.42 -10.03
C ASN A 647 -14.73 37.76 -8.64
N MET A 648 -13.80 38.10 -7.74
CA MET A 648 -13.87 37.68 -6.33
C MET A 648 -14.87 38.52 -5.52
N ALA A 649 -15.31 39.66 -6.04
CA ALA A 649 -16.39 40.46 -5.45
C ALA A 649 -17.76 39.76 -5.61
N PRO A 650 -18.72 40.00 -4.71
CA PRO A 650 -18.65 40.89 -3.55
C PRO A 650 -17.96 40.27 -2.32
N LYS A 651 -17.59 38.98 -2.38
CA LYS A 651 -17.13 38.26 -1.18
C LYS A 651 -15.75 38.70 -0.70
N ILE A 652 -14.84 38.97 -1.63
CA ILE A 652 -13.55 39.60 -1.35
C ILE A 652 -13.49 40.85 -2.20
N ASN A 653 -13.54 42.04 -1.60
CA ASN A 653 -13.36 43.29 -2.33
C ASN A 653 -11.88 43.65 -2.40
N LEU A 654 -11.53 44.57 -3.31
CA LEU A 654 -10.15 45.04 -3.48
C LEU A 654 -9.54 45.56 -2.16
N THR A 655 -10.34 46.22 -1.32
CA THR A 655 -9.90 46.74 -0.01
C THR A 655 -9.63 45.64 1.02
N ASN A 656 -10.16 44.44 0.80
CA ASN A 656 -9.89 43.27 1.63
C ASN A 656 -8.66 42.50 1.17
N TRP A 657 -8.19 42.70 -0.07
CA TRP A 657 -7.06 42.00 -0.62
C TRP A 657 -5.79 42.28 0.19
N ARG A 658 -5.09 41.20 0.57
CA ARG A 658 -3.84 41.29 1.32
C ARG A 658 -2.74 40.52 0.61
N LYS A 659 -1.52 41.00 0.78
CA LYS A 659 -0.28 40.36 0.37
C LYS A 659 0.53 40.01 1.61
N GLY A 660 1.34 38.97 1.51
CA GLY A 660 2.29 38.60 2.54
C GLY A 660 3.34 37.62 2.05
N TYR A 661 4.10 37.10 3.01
CA TYR A 661 4.99 35.98 2.77
C TYR A 661 4.24 34.67 2.99
N GLN A 662 4.68 33.63 2.30
CA GLN A 662 4.19 32.25 2.47
C GLN A 662 4.38 31.74 3.91
N TRP A 663 5.50 32.06 4.56
CA TRP A 663 5.85 31.56 5.89
C TRP A 663 4.98 32.18 6.99
N PHE A 664 4.40 31.32 7.82
CA PHE A 664 3.54 31.71 8.93
C PHE A 664 3.78 30.87 10.19
N GLU A 665 3.43 31.47 11.32
CA GLU A 665 3.38 30.81 12.62
C GLU A 665 2.00 31.06 13.24
N VAL A 666 1.13 30.04 13.27
CA VAL A 666 -0.28 30.20 13.67
C VAL A 666 -0.63 29.36 14.89
N THR A 667 -1.59 29.84 15.67
CA THR A 667 -2.20 29.06 16.77
C THR A 667 -3.16 28.01 16.24
N ARG A 668 -3.49 27.03 17.08
CA ARG A 668 -4.49 25.99 16.79
C ARG A 668 -5.82 26.57 16.32
N GLU A 669 -6.25 27.68 16.91
CA GLU A 669 -7.50 28.35 16.53
C GLU A 669 -7.47 28.80 15.05
N LEU A 670 -6.41 29.45 14.60
CA LEU A 670 -6.29 29.92 13.22
C LEU A 670 -6.00 28.77 12.25
N ALA A 671 -5.21 27.77 12.68
CA ALA A 671 -4.98 26.54 11.91
C ALA A 671 -6.31 25.84 11.56
N VAL A 672 -7.22 25.73 12.52
CA VAL A 672 -8.57 25.17 12.31
C VAL A 672 -9.38 26.01 11.30
N LYS A 673 -9.29 27.35 11.37
CA LYS A 673 -9.95 28.24 10.39
C LYS A 673 -9.42 28.04 8.97
N ILE A 674 -8.11 27.86 8.82
CA ILE A 674 -7.47 27.56 7.52
C ILE A 674 -7.95 26.22 6.94
N VAL A 675 -7.94 25.14 7.73
CA VAL A 675 -8.30 23.81 7.20
C VAL A 675 -9.79 23.69 6.90
N LYS A 676 -10.67 24.35 7.67
CA LYS A 676 -12.12 24.29 7.46
C LYS A 676 -12.62 25.18 6.33
N ASP A 677 -11.83 26.14 5.86
CA ASP A 677 -12.29 27.12 4.87
C ASP A 677 -12.66 26.46 3.53
N LYS A 678 -13.88 26.72 3.09
CA LYS A 678 -14.38 26.34 1.75
C LYS A 678 -14.74 27.56 0.93
N THR A 679 -15.03 28.68 1.58
CA THR A 679 -15.57 29.86 0.94
C THR A 679 -14.48 30.63 0.21
N TYR A 680 -13.43 31.05 0.91
CA TYR A 680 -12.34 31.78 0.29
C TYR A 680 -11.51 30.85 -0.61
N TYR A 681 -11.30 29.60 -0.17
CA TYR A 681 -10.66 28.54 -0.96
C TYR A 681 -11.22 28.46 -2.39
N SER A 682 -12.56 28.38 -2.52
CA SER A 682 -13.22 28.24 -3.82
C SER A 682 -12.97 29.44 -4.74
N LEU A 683 -12.91 30.66 -4.18
CA LEU A 683 -12.64 31.88 -4.91
C LEU A 683 -11.18 31.96 -5.37
N PHE A 684 -10.24 31.69 -4.46
CA PHE A 684 -8.81 31.68 -4.79
C PHE A 684 -8.49 30.59 -5.82
N LYS A 685 -9.00 29.37 -5.66
CA LYS A 685 -8.83 28.29 -6.62
C LYS A 685 -9.32 28.64 -8.03
N LYS A 686 -10.42 29.38 -8.12
CA LYS A 686 -11.06 29.74 -9.39
C LYS A 686 -10.41 30.96 -10.05
N TYR A 687 -10.03 31.97 -9.27
CA TYR A 687 -9.69 33.30 -9.79
C TYR A 687 -8.23 33.74 -9.56
N CYS A 688 -7.50 33.10 -8.63
CA CYS A 688 -6.08 33.35 -8.39
C CYS A 688 -5.25 32.27 -9.10
N LYS A 689 -5.02 32.48 -10.39
CA LYS A 689 -4.12 31.66 -11.22
C LYS A 689 -2.81 32.41 -11.46
N PRO A 690 -1.67 31.74 -11.72
CA PRO A 690 -0.44 32.42 -12.12
C PRO A 690 -0.75 33.50 -13.17
N THR A 691 -0.36 34.76 -12.95
CA THR A 691 0.69 35.32 -12.05
C THR A 691 0.22 35.84 -10.68
N CYS A 692 -0.91 35.35 -10.15
CA CYS A 692 -1.45 35.77 -8.85
C CYS A 692 -0.61 35.31 -7.64
N TYR A 693 0.01 34.12 -7.68
CA TYR A 693 0.77 33.48 -6.59
C TYR A 693 -0.05 33.35 -5.29
N VAL A 694 -0.86 32.29 -5.22
CA VAL A 694 -1.91 32.16 -4.20
C VAL A 694 -1.40 32.07 -2.75
N ASP A 695 -0.21 31.53 -2.55
CA ASP A 695 0.47 31.35 -1.26
C ASP A 695 0.88 32.69 -0.61
N GLU A 696 0.96 33.76 -1.41
CA GLU A 696 1.24 35.13 -0.94
C GLU A 696 -0.02 35.95 -0.63
N HIS A 697 -1.21 35.42 -0.92
CA HIS A 697 -2.47 36.19 -0.82
C HIS A 697 -3.61 35.50 -0.06
N TYR A 698 -3.73 34.18 -0.15
CA TYR A 698 -4.92 33.46 0.31
C TYR A 698 -5.10 33.54 1.82
N PHE A 699 -4.18 32.98 2.61
CA PHE A 699 -4.31 32.97 4.06
C PHE A 699 -4.28 34.38 4.65
N GLN A 700 -3.48 35.27 4.06
CA GLN A 700 -3.37 36.66 4.48
C GLN A 700 -4.72 37.38 4.34
N THR A 701 -5.37 37.25 3.18
CA THR A 701 -6.67 37.86 2.90
C THR A 701 -7.74 37.25 3.80
N MET A 702 -7.83 35.92 3.84
CA MET A 702 -8.86 35.21 4.61
C MET A 702 -8.76 35.51 6.11
N LEU A 703 -7.57 35.37 6.71
CA LEU A 703 -7.39 35.59 8.15
C LEU A 703 -7.53 37.07 8.54
N SER A 704 -7.16 38.02 7.67
CA SER A 704 -7.37 39.45 7.94
C SER A 704 -8.85 39.83 7.93
N MET A 705 -9.68 39.10 7.18
CA MET A 705 -11.12 39.29 7.17
C MET A 705 -11.81 38.58 8.34
N GLU A 706 -11.38 37.35 8.68
CA GLU A 706 -12.04 36.55 9.71
C GLU A 706 -11.53 36.78 11.14
N SER A 707 -10.26 37.15 11.31
CA SER A 707 -9.60 37.17 12.63
C SER A 707 -8.49 38.23 12.73
N PRO A 708 -8.75 39.49 12.36
CA PRO A 708 -7.73 40.54 12.34
C PRO A 708 -7.07 40.76 13.71
N ASN A 709 -7.83 40.64 14.80
CA ASN A 709 -7.35 40.85 16.17
C ASN A 709 -6.38 39.77 16.66
N LEU A 710 -6.27 38.65 15.96
CA LEU A 710 -5.36 37.55 16.30
C LEU A 710 -4.07 37.59 15.47
N LEU A 711 -3.91 38.56 14.57
CA LEU A 711 -2.75 38.66 13.68
C LEU A 711 -1.78 39.75 14.13
N ALA A 712 -0.49 39.42 14.18
CA ALA A 712 0.59 40.39 14.37
C ALA A 712 0.94 41.18 13.09
N ASN A 713 0.39 40.79 11.94
CA ASN A 713 0.67 41.35 10.61
C ASN A 713 2.18 41.36 10.25
N ARG A 714 2.94 40.40 10.76
CA ARG A 714 4.36 40.16 10.48
C ARG A 714 4.66 38.67 10.52
N SER A 715 5.77 38.25 9.91
CA SER A 715 6.29 36.88 10.00
C SER A 715 7.47 36.83 10.99
N LEU A 716 7.66 35.68 11.63
CA LEU A 716 8.86 35.40 12.44
C LEU A 716 10.02 34.82 11.59
N THR A 717 9.83 34.69 10.28
CA THR A 717 10.86 34.24 9.35
C THR A 717 11.50 35.42 8.63
N PHE A 718 12.80 35.64 8.86
CA PHE A 718 13.60 36.63 8.12
C PHE A 718 13.81 36.19 6.67
N VAL A 719 13.61 37.13 5.75
CA VAL A 719 13.86 36.95 4.31
C VAL A 719 14.58 38.18 3.79
N ASP A 720 15.70 37.98 3.09
CA ASP A 720 16.44 39.07 2.45
C ASP A 720 16.06 39.21 0.97
N TRP A 721 15.48 40.37 0.64
CA TRP A 721 15.09 40.75 -0.72
C TRP A 721 16.00 41.83 -1.34
N SER A 722 17.08 42.22 -0.65
CA SER A 722 17.97 43.31 -1.07
C SER A 722 18.62 43.09 -2.44
N ARG A 723 18.82 41.82 -2.84
CA ARG A 723 19.42 41.44 -4.14
C ARG A 723 18.43 41.53 -5.31
N GLY A 724 17.15 41.78 -5.07
CA GLY A 724 16.10 41.86 -6.10
C GLY A 724 15.77 40.52 -6.76
N GLY A 725 14.77 40.53 -7.66
CA GLY A 725 14.33 39.35 -8.42
C GLY A 725 13.10 38.63 -7.84
N ALA A 726 12.75 37.49 -8.44
CA ALA A 726 11.58 36.68 -8.07
C ALA A 726 11.81 35.76 -6.86
N HIS A 727 13.06 35.66 -6.38
CA HIS A 727 13.46 34.82 -5.26
C HIS A 727 14.36 35.59 -4.29
N PRO A 728 14.27 35.32 -2.98
CA PRO A 728 15.11 36.00 -2.00
C PRO A 728 16.58 35.56 -2.10
N ALA A 729 17.46 36.37 -1.52
CA ALA A 729 18.89 36.10 -1.46
C ALA A 729 19.17 34.74 -0.80
N THR A 730 20.12 34.00 -1.39
CA THR A 730 20.62 32.74 -0.85
C THR A 730 22.00 32.93 -0.26
N PHE A 731 22.17 32.56 1.02
CA PHE A 731 23.41 32.62 1.77
C PHE A 731 24.13 31.27 1.71
N GLY A 732 25.39 31.27 1.26
CA GLY A 732 26.26 30.09 1.21
C GLY A 732 27.35 30.13 2.28
N LYS A 733 28.30 29.20 2.20
CA LYS A 733 29.42 29.04 3.16
C LYS A 733 30.11 30.34 3.56
N TYR A 734 30.37 31.23 2.60
CA TYR A 734 31.15 32.45 2.81
C TYR A 734 30.32 33.62 3.39
N ASP A 735 28.99 33.55 3.31
CA ASP A 735 28.12 34.56 3.91
C ASP A 735 27.98 34.35 5.44
N ILE A 736 28.20 33.11 5.92
CA ILE A 736 27.97 32.74 7.32
C ILE A 736 29.17 33.10 8.19
N THR A 737 28.97 34.10 9.05
CA THR A 737 29.89 34.52 10.11
C THR A 737 29.12 34.77 11.41
N GLU A 738 29.79 34.74 12.56
CA GLU A 738 29.14 35.09 13.83
C GLU A 738 28.52 36.49 13.78
N GLN A 739 29.24 37.46 13.17
CA GLN A 739 28.74 38.83 13.03
C GLN A 739 27.50 38.89 12.15
N PHE A 740 27.45 38.11 11.06
CA PHE A 740 26.27 38.03 10.21
C PHE A 740 25.05 37.55 11.00
N ILE A 741 25.17 36.48 11.78
CA ILE A 741 24.06 35.98 12.60
C ILE A 741 23.69 36.97 13.71
N LYS A 742 24.67 37.59 14.40
CA LYS A 742 24.42 38.65 15.40
C LYS A 742 23.68 39.85 14.81
N ASN A 743 24.04 40.26 13.60
CA ASN A 743 23.36 41.34 12.88
C ASN A 743 21.88 41.02 12.57
N LEU A 744 21.49 39.74 12.48
CA LEU A 744 20.09 39.35 12.34
C LEU A 744 19.29 39.60 13.62
N PHE A 745 19.93 39.56 14.80
CA PHE A 745 19.33 39.84 16.10
C PHE A 745 19.26 41.35 16.41
N GLU A 746 20.37 42.06 16.20
CA GLU A 746 20.59 43.39 16.79
C GLU A 746 19.94 44.53 15.99
N ASN A 747 19.79 44.36 14.67
CA ASN A 747 19.42 45.47 13.79
C ASN A 747 17.91 45.75 13.74
N LYS A 748 17.06 45.02 14.47
CA LYS A 748 15.60 45.20 14.39
C LYS A 748 14.92 45.07 15.75
N ARG A 749 14.15 46.11 16.12
CA ARG A 749 13.30 46.11 17.32
C ARG A 749 11.88 45.75 16.93
N CYS A 750 11.35 44.68 17.50
CA CYS A 750 9.95 44.30 17.37
C CYS A 750 9.28 44.26 18.74
N VAL A 751 7.96 44.27 18.72
CA VAL A 751 7.15 44.24 19.93
C VAL A 751 6.32 42.97 19.93
N ASN A 752 6.38 42.22 21.02
CA ASN A 752 5.50 41.09 21.28
C ASN A 752 4.72 41.36 22.58
N ASN A 753 3.39 41.32 22.52
CA ASN A 753 2.50 41.67 23.64
C ASN A 753 2.82 43.01 24.33
N GLY A 754 3.25 44.02 23.57
CA GLY A 754 3.60 45.34 24.13
C GLY A 754 5.00 45.42 24.74
N GLN A 755 5.79 44.35 24.73
CA GLN A 755 7.18 44.34 25.20
C GLN A 755 8.20 44.22 24.06
N PRO A 756 9.38 44.86 24.16
CA PRO A 756 10.47 44.63 23.21
C PRO A 756 10.82 43.15 23.12
N SER A 757 10.93 42.64 21.90
CA SER A 757 11.23 41.23 21.64
C SER A 757 11.95 41.03 20.31
N PHE A 758 12.41 39.79 20.09
CA PHE A 758 13.01 39.38 18.82
C PHE A 758 12.04 39.57 17.66
N CYS A 759 12.55 40.06 16.54
CA CYS A 759 11.75 40.14 15.33
C CYS A 759 11.57 38.79 14.66
N PHE A 760 12.62 37.98 14.61
CA PHE A 760 12.63 36.74 13.85
C PHE A 760 13.14 35.60 14.70
N LEU A 761 12.50 34.45 14.55
CA LEU A 761 12.92 33.18 15.16
C LEU A 761 13.59 32.26 14.13
N PHE A 762 13.32 32.50 12.84
CA PHE A 762 13.82 31.71 11.72
C PHE A 762 14.38 32.63 10.65
N ALA A 763 15.21 32.08 9.77
CA ALA A 763 15.71 32.79 8.60
C ALA A 763 15.76 31.90 7.35
N ARG A 764 15.68 32.54 6.19
CA ARG A 764 15.90 31.94 4.86
C ARG A 764 16.51 32.97 3.89
N LYS A 765 17.20 32.58 2.82
CA LYS A 765 17.39 31.22 2.31
C LYS A 765 18.86 30.78 2.48
N PHE A 766 19.09 29.59 3.04
CA PHE A 766 20.44 29.06 3.22
C PHE A 766 20.70 27.92 2.23
N ALA A 767 21.84 27.97 1.54
CA ALA A 767 22.29 26.90 0.66
C ALA A 767 22.86 25.73 1.47
N PRO A 768 22.85 24.48 0.97
CA PRO A 768 23.47 23.34 1.65
C PRO A 768 24.93 23.60 2.07
N SER A 769 25.69 24.37 1.28
CA SER A 769 27.08 24.74 1.58
C SER A 769 27.24 25.59 2.84
N ALA A 770 26.17 26.18 3.37
CA ALA A 770 26.19 26.95 4.61
C ALA A 770 26.19 26.07 5.87
N LEU A 771 25.84 24.79 5.76
CA LEU A 771 25.58 23.91 6.91
C LEU A 771 26.76 23.83 7.89
N ASP A 772 27.96 23.52 7.40
CA ASP A 772 29.14 23.36 8.26
C ASP A 772 29.39 24.62 9.10
N ARG A 773 29.31 25.80 8.47
CA ARG A 773 29.48 27.08 9.16
C ARG A 773 28.35 27.39 10.13
N LEU A 774 27.12 27.02 9.80
CA LEU A 774 25.98 27.16 10.71
C LEU A 774 26.15 26.27 11.95
N LEU A 775 26.66 25.04 11.79
CA LEU A 775 26.96 24.13 12.90
C LEU A 775 28.11 24.65 13.78
N ASP A 776 29.09 25.35 13.20
CA ASP A 776 30.19 25.99 13.94
C ASP A 776 29.67 27.12 14.84
N VAL A 777 28.76 27.97 14.32
CA VAL A 777 28.26 29.15 15.05
C VAL A 777 27.05 28.86 15.95
N ALA A 778 26.39 27.71 15.80
CA ALA A 778 25.17 27.36 16.52
C ALA A 778 25.33 27.48 18.04
N HIS A 779 26.39 26.87 18.60
CA HIS A 779 26.65 26.88 20.03
C HIS A 779 26.96 28.30 20.54
N ASN A 780 27.78 29.06 19.82
CA ASN A 780 28.29 30.36 20.28
C ASN A 780 27.27 31.50 20.13
N VAL A 781 26.37 31.42 19.15
CA VAL A 781 25.52 32.55 18.75
C VAL A 781 24.03 32.22 18.80
N MET A 782 23.63 31.00 18.44
CA MET A 782 22.21 30.61 18.38
C MET A 782 21.73 29.91 19.66
N GLY A 783 22.67 29.37 20.46
CA GLY A 783 22.43 28.84 21.80
C GLY A 783 22.00 27.37 21.86
N PHE A 784 22.45 26.53 20.91
CA PHE A 784 22.19 25.08 20.90
C PHE A 784 23.25 24.30 20.11
#